data_AF-A0A1J4K3R4-F1
#
_entry.id   AF-A0A1J4K3R4-F1
#
_cell.length_a   1.000
_cell.length_b   1.000
_cell.length_c   1.000
_cell.angle_alpha   90.00
_cell.angle_beta   90.00
_cell.angle_gamma   90.00
#
_symmetry.space_group_name_H-M   'P 1'
#
loop_
_entity.id
_entity.type
_entity.pdbx_description
1 polymer ?
#
loop_
_entity_poly.entity_id
_entity_poly.type
_entity_poly.pdbx_seq_one_letter_code
_entity_poly.pdbx_strand_id
1 'polypeptide(L)'
;MKSNRLDMGKRRNTMPMDIWESVNVKTTTQCSIIFLCLFDGLRIPTIRRLSRKPQTICFEPLNNFDPSLYSPTTTNIFTSRYQNQLHIPSTSVIIDPTIPEVQSVIRTVANRTSRERAILHYYGMGSHEPSSDGKMYFFDKTRTSYRSLTVTRLLESSESPITMIIDCGSAGALRAPLEKLSANRDIVAFFSCADGENLPSATNMPLDILSSSILDPLESAIWFHSLSAVKPHSVDFAPNVQKEMGDYLSAVLDSIALSVLPPNVYMQLFDCDESLSEISKGFILATRLLAYSNVHTVSIPRFPPTEESPQWGLWDTYLDAVTSGVENPICKIFDEVKITFKNFNHHSLVPILIFFLMKADYQEETTELLLNYIENVEIVPAPCQNGIAQAITKIKKPTKKHFLILAKLYLAGLPPKPDINKLLGVQSSDVLSVGMLALCCCIEKAQLTNQVQLLQACAKHANDCAPFSALLFGLIVSKMTLFSVVPIYCDSFIPLLHHEREDIRAAAAFALGFTRDHRGILPLCHAAMDHSDIVASEALISLSMLMRFDPAKIGLSEETKKAVVDAFSSTISSTREIVLNMARNVQPFIQNFVSFCGLDLPQSGHSNVKIMPSSKIPALLYKAVPRKGFIERIHSNIFI
;
A
#
# COMPACT_ATOMS: atom_id res chain seq x y z
N MET A 1 -30.90 -48.83 -26.91
CA MET A 1 -31.52 -47.90 -25.95
C MET A 1 -30.78 -47.96 -24.62
N LYS A 2 -29.93 -46.97 -24.33
CA LYS A 2 -29.62 -46.46 -22.99
C LYS A 2 -28.86 -45.15 -23.17
N SER A 3 -29.51 -44.08 -22.71
CA SER A 3 -29.05 -42.70 -22.71
C SER A 3 -28.12 -42.50 -21.52
N ASN A 4 -26.90 -42.02 -21.76
CA ASN A 4 -26.00 -41.53 -20.72
C ASN A 4 -25.95 -40.00 -20.81
N ARG A 5 -26.55 -39.35 -19.80
CA ARG A 5 -26.40 -37.92 -19.53
C ARG A 5 -24.95 -37.63 -19.15
N LEU A 6 -24.33 -36.70 -19.87
CA LEU A 6 -23.07 -36.06 -19.51
C LEU A 6 -23.34 -35.04 -18.40
N ASP A 7 -22.70 -35.24 -17.25
CA ASP A 7 -22.69 -34.33 -16.12
C ASP A 7 -21.66 -33.21 -16.39
N MET A 8 -22.15 -31.98 -16.57
CA MET A 8 -21.34 -30.78 -16.80
C MET A 8 -20.88 -30.22 -15.44
N GLY A 9 -19.81 -30.81 -14.90
CA GLY A 9 -19.08 -30.27 -13.75
C GLY A 9 -18.28 -29.03 -14.12
N LYS A 10 -18.71 -27.86 -13.64
CA LYS A 10 -17.99 -26.58 -13.69
C LYS A 10 -16.60 -26.71 -13.02
N ARG A 11 -15.53 -26.86 -13.80
CA ARG A 11 -14.16 -26.62 -13.33
C ARG A 11 -13.96 -25.11 -13.19
N ARG A 12 -13.98 -24.61 -11.95
CA ARG A 12 -13.43 -23.29 -11.61
C ARG A 12 -11.93 -23.35 -11.86
N ASN A 13 -11.44 -22.56 -12.81
CA ASN A 13 -10.02 -22.23 -12.93
C ASN A 13 -9.62 -21.38 -11.71
N THR A 14 -9.22 -22.03 -10.63
CA THR A 14 -8.42 -21.39 -9.58
C THR A 14 -6.99 -21.87 -9.78
N MET A 15 -6.11 -21.00 -10.30
CA MET A 15 -4.68 -21.26 -10.23
C MET A 15 -4.26 -21.40 -8.75
N PRO A 16 -3.27 -22.26 -8.43
CA PRO A 16 -2.79 -22.44 -7.06
C PRO A 16 -2.20 -21.13 -6.51
N MET A 17 -2.50 -20.81 -5.25
CA MET A 17 -1.97 -19.65 -4.51
C MET A 17 -0.45 -19.65 -4.38
N ASP A 18 0.22 -20.80 -4.55
CA ASP A 18 1.62 -21.00 -4.15
C ASP A 18 2.67 -20.30 -5.03
N ILE A 19 2.31 -19.82 -6.22
CA ILE A 19 3.24 -19.07 -7.10
C ILE A 19 3.33 -17.58 -6.66
N TRP A 20 2.32 -17.07 -5.96
CA TRP A 20 2.22 -15.64 -5.63
C TRP A 20 3.04 -15.24 -4.39
N GLU A 21 3.29 -16.16 -3.46
CA GLU A 21 4.12 -15.87 -2.28
C GLU A 21 5.61 -15.66 -2.64
N SER A 22 6.09 -16.26 -3.74
CA SER A 22 7.48 -16.08 -4.20
C SER A 22 7.77 -14.74 -4.88
N VAL A 23 6.76 -13.96 -5.29
CA VAL A 23 6.93 -12.66 -5.99
C VAL A 23 6.90 -11.47 -5.02
N ASN A 24 6.58 -11.70 -3.74
CA ASN A 24 6.38 -10.66 -2.72
C ASN A 24 7.65 -10.23 -1.96
N VAL A 25 8.84 -10.51 -2.48
CA VAL A 25 10.08 -10.12 -1.80
C VAL A 25 10.36 -8.65 -2.07
N LYS A 26 10.21 -7.80 -1.04
CA LYS A 26 10.70 -6.42 -1.11
C LYS A 26 12.20 -6.42 -1.39
N THR A 27 12.60 -5.76 -2.46
CA THR A 27 14.01 -5.51 -2.80
C THR A 27 14.38 -4.09 -2.40
N THR A 28 15.66 -3.83 -2.21
CA THR A 28 16.16 -2.46 -2.09
C THR A 28 17.27 -2.23 -3.09
N THR A 29 17.18 -1.13 -3.83
CA THR A 29 18.23 -0.74 -4.76
C THR A 29 19.37 -0.07 -3.99
N GLN A 30 20.54 -0.70 -3.99
CA GLN A 30 21.70 -0.20 -3.23
C GLN A 30 22.75 0.48 -4.11
N CYS A 31 22.81 0.13 -5.40
CA CYS A 31 23.79 0.71 -6.31
C CYS A 31 23.31 0.84 -7.76
N SER A 32 23.89 1.80 -8.47
CA SER A 32 23.79 1.96 -9.91
C SER A 32 25.17 2.03 -10.57
N ILE A 33 25.27 1.43 -11.76
CA ILE A 33 26.44 1.50 -12.63
C ILE A 33 26.00 2.06 -13.97
N ILE A 34 26.63 3.15 -14.37
CA ILE A 34 26.29 3.89 -15.57
C ILE A 34 27.47 3.78 -16.54
N PHE A 35 27.24 3.14 -17.68
CA PHE A 35 28.18 3.03 -18.78
C PHE A 35 27.88 4.14 -19.79
N LEU A 36 28.70 5.19 -19.81
CA LEU A 36 28.59 6.30 -20.76
C LEU A 36 29.45 6.02 -21.99
N CYS A 37 28.86 5.40 -23.01
CA CYS A 37 29.53 5.15 -24.29
C CYS A 37 29.25 6.32 -25.25
N LEU A 38 30.09 7.36 -25.16
CA LEU A 38 29.89 8.67 -25.78
C LEU A 38 30.73 8.89 -27.03
N PHE A 39 31.96 8.39 -27.05
CA PHE A 39 32.88 8.66 -28.16
C PHE A 39 32.36 7.99 -29.45
N ASP A 40 32.27 8.74 -30.55
CA ASP A 40 31.86 8.29 -31.90
C ASP A 40 32.92 8.71 -32.95
N GLY A 41 34.21 8.58 -32.60
CA GLY A 41 35.33 9.05 -33.44
C GLY A 41 35.66 8.19 -34.65
N LEU A 42 34.93 7.08 -34.88
CA LEU A 42 35.27 6.05 -35.89
C LEU A 42 34.38 6.08 -37.13
N ARG A 43 33.30 6.87 -37.13
CA ARG A 43 32.35 6.94 -38.24
C ARG A 43 32.60 8.21 -39.07
N ILE A 44 32.59 8.07 -40.40
CA ILE A 44 32.71 9.19 -41.33
C ILE A 44 31.56 10.18 -41.07
N PRO A 45 31.81 11.48 -40.82
CA PRO A 45 30.75 12.44 -40.52
C PRO A 45 29.86 12.66 -41.75
N THR A 46 28.60 12.22 -41.68
CA THR A 46 27.56 12.51 -42.68
C THR A 46 27.01 13.93 -42.51
N ILE A 47 26.44 14.54 -43.56
CA ILE A 47 25.81 15.88 -43.51
C ILE A 47 24.75 16.00 -42.41
N ARG A 48 23.96 14.95 -42.16
CA ARG A 48 22.99 14.88 -41.04
C ARG A 48 23.63 14.89 -39.65
N ARG A 49 24.90 14.49 -39.52
CA ARG A 49 25.68 14.55 -38.28
C ARG A 49 26.40 15.89 -38.09
N LEU A 50 26.55 16.66 -39.17
CA LEU A 50 27.09 18.02 -39.12
C LEU A 50 26.07 19.06 -38.60
N SER A 51 24.77 18.76 -38.63
CA SER A 51 23.78 19.57 -37.90
C SER A 51 23.99 19.35 -36.41
N ARG A 52 24.54 20.37 -35.73
CA ARG A 52 24.84 20.31 -34.30
C ARG A 52 23.55 20.25 -33.50
N LYS A 53 23.16 19.05 -33.07
CA LYS A 53 22.24 18.91 -31.96
C LYS A 53 22.89 19.49 -30.70
N PRO A 54 22.12 20.11 -29.79
CA PRO A 54 22.60 20.36 -28.45
C PRO A 54 22.97 19.00 -27.84
N GLN A 55 24.25 18.85 -27.49
CA GLN A 55 24.71 17.68 -26.75
C GLN A 55 24.43 17.94 -25.29
N THR A 56 23.26 17.48 -24.85
CA THR A 56 22.82 17.61 -23.47
C THR A 56 22.61 16.25 -22.83
N ILE A 57 22.57 16.26 -21.50
CA ILE A 57 22.24 15.13 -20.67
C ILE A 57 21.41 15.63 -19.49
N CYS A 58 20.16 15.15 -19.38
CA CYS A 58 19.18 15.74 -18.47
C CYS A 58 19.09 17.27 -18.62
N PHE A 59 19.02 17.76 -19.86
CA PHE A 59 18.99 19.19 -20.23
C PHE A 59 20.25 20.01 -19.88
N GLU A 60 21.29 19.39 -19.32
CA GLU A 60 22.56 20.04 -19.01
C GLU A 60 23.62 19.78 -20.09
N PRO A 61 24.60 20.68 -20.33
CA PRO A 61 25.64 20.46 -21.32
C PRO A 61 26.46 19.19 -21.07
N LEU A 62 26.62 18.37 -22.12
CA LEU A 62 27.49 17.19 -22.09
C LEU A 62 28.95 17.63 -22.27
N ASN A 63 29.73 17.61 -21.18
CA ASN A 63 31.08 18.18 -21.14
C ASN A 63 32.21 17.15 -21.35
N ASN A 64 31.89 15.93 -21.78
CA ASN A 64 32.82 14.79 -21.85
C ASN A 64 32.97 14.21 -23.28
N PHE A 65 33.05 15.08 -24.28
CA PHE A 65 33.11 14.66 -25.69
C PHE A 65 34.46 14.02 -26.09
N ASP A 66 35.54 14.38 -25.40
CA ASP A 66 36.87 13.81 -25.62
C ASP A 66 37.28 12.97 -24.39
N PRO A 67 37.55 11.66 -24.54
CA PRO A 67 38.02 10.80 -23.45
C PRO A 67 39.32 11.27 -22.77
N SER A 68 40.06 12.20 -23.40
CA SER A 68 41.27 12.83 -22.86
C SER A 68 41.02 14.17 -22.14
N LEU A 69 39.86 14.81 -22.37
CA LEU A 69 39.42 16.06 -21.74
C LEU A 69 38.18 15.78 -20.89
N TYR A 70 38.40 15.04 -19.80
CA TYR A 70 37.34 14.68 -18.87
C TYR A 70 36.93 15.86 -17.98
N SER A 71 35.65 16.21 -18.00
CA SER A 71 35.02 17.06 -17.00
C SER A 71 34.28 16.21 -15.96
N PRO A 72 34.52 16.40 -14.65
CA PRO A 72 33.75 15.72 -13.61
C PRO A 72 32.29 16.19 -13.56
N THR A 73 31.93 17.27 -14.26
CA THR A 73 30.60 17.86 -14.22
C THR A 73 29.52 16.86 -14.64
N THR A 74 29.66 16.20 -15.79
CA THR A 74 28.67 15.23 -16.28
C THR A 74 28.50 14.03 -15.33
N THR A 75 29.59 13.52 -14.77
CA THR A 75 29.50 12.40 -13.82
C THR A 75 28.90 12.81 -12.48
N ASN A 76 29.14 14.04 -12.04
CA ASN A 76 28.53 14.60 -10.84
C ASN A 76 27.02 14.82 -11.03
N ILE A 77 26.60 15.27 -12.23
CA ILE A 77 25.17 15.40 -12.59
C ILE A 77 24.49 14.03 -12.46
N PHE A 78 25.01 12.99 -13.12
CA PHE A 78 24.45 11.64 -13.00
C PHE A 78 24.40 11.14 -11.55
N THR A 79 25.51 11.25 -10.83
CA THR A 79 25.62 10.80 -9.44
C THR A 79 24.56 11.48 -8.57
N SER A 80 24.46 12.82 -8.68
CA SER A 80 23.48 13.63 -7.96
C SER A 80 22.04 13.26 -8.32
N ARG A 81 21.71 13.11 -9.62
CA ARG A 81 20.36 12.74 -10.04
C ARG A 81 19.96 11.35 -9.59
N TYR A 82 20.84 10.35 -9.70
CA TYR A 82 20.57 9.01 -9.18
C TYR A 82 20.37 8.99 -7.66
N GLN A 83 21.13 9.80 -6.91
CA GLN A 83 20.99 9.90 -5.45
C GLN A 83 19.71 10.63 -5.04
N ASN A 84 19.36 11.72 -5.73
CA ASN A 84 18.25 12.59 -5.33
C ASN A 84 16.90 12.16 -5.93
N GLN A 85 16.85 11.81 -7.21
CA GLN A 85 15.62 11.44 -7.92
C GLN A 85 15.25 9.97 -7.68
N LEU A 86 16.25 9.08 -7.64
CA LEU A 86 16.02 7.64 -7.52
C LEU A 86 16.35 7.08 -6.13
N HIS A 87 16.85 7.91 -5.20
CA HIS A 87 17.21 7.53 -3.82
C HIS A 87 18.29 6.44 -3.72
N ILE A 88 19.22 6.38 -4.68
CA ILE A 88 20.22 5.32 -4.76
C ILE A 88 21.48 5.73 -3.99
N PRO A 89 21.94 4.95 -2.99
CA PRO A 89 23.08 5.34 -2.15
C PRO A 89 24.42 5.43 -2.89
N SER A 90 24.69 4.48 -3.79
CA SER A 90 25.99 4.33 -4.45
C SER A 90 25.86 4.35 -5.98
N THR A 91 26.44 5.35 -6.62
CA THR A 91 26.41 5.51 -8.08
C THR A 91 27.83 5.52 -8.63
N SER A 92 28.13 4.65 -9.58
CA SER A 92 29.40 4.63 -10.30
C SER A 92 29.17 4.95 -11.78
N VAL A 93 29.84 5.99 -12.27
CA VAL A 93 29.78 6.40 -13.68
C VAL A 93 31.11 6.08 -14.35
N ILE A 94 31.08 5.37 -15.47
CA ILE A 94 32.27 4.95 -16.20
C ILE A 94 32.12 5.39 -17.66
N ILE A 95 33.09 6.17 -18.13
CA ILE A 95 33.08 6.74 -19.48
C ILE A 95 33.88 5.87 -20.43
N ASP A 96 33.27 5.56 -21.56
CA ASP A 96 33.82 4.75 -22.65
C ASP A 96 34.58 3.51 -22.14
N PRO A 97 33.93 2.66 -21.32
CA PRO A 97 34.61 1.57 -20.65
C PRO A 97 35.03 0.48 -21.65
N THR A 98 36.09 -0.22 -21.28
CA THR A 98 36.53 -1.46 -21.93
C THR A 98 35.81 -2.68 -21.37
N ILE A 99 35.73 -3.78 -22.13
CA ILE A 99 35.11 -5.03 -21.66
C ILE A 99 35.68 -5.52 -20.31
N PRO A 100 37.02 -5.51 -20.07
CA PRO A 100 37.56 -5.90 -18.76
C PRO A 100 37.08 -5.02 -17.60
N GLU A 101 36.92 -3.72 -17.82
CA GLU A 101 36.40 -2.77 -16.81
C GLU A 101 34.93 -3.06 -16.52
N VAL A 102 34.11 -3.22 -17.57
CA VAL A 102 32.69 -3.61 -17.44
C VAL A 102 32.57 -4.90 -16.63
N GLN A 103 33.32 -5.94 -17.00
CA GLN A 103 33.30 -7.22 -16.29
C GLN A 103 33.78 -7.10 -14.84
N SER A 104 34.77 -6.24 -14.56
CA SER A 104 35.25 -6.00 -13.20
C SER A 104 34.16 -5.41 -12.32
N VAL A 105 33.43 -4.42 -12.83
CA VAL A 105 32.38 -3.74 -12.06
C VAL A 105 31.15 -4.62 -11.88
N ILE A 106 30.77 -5.40 -12.91
CA ILE A 106 29.68 -6.37 -12.77
C ILE A 106 30.02 -7.48 -11.77
N ARG A 107 31.28 -7.92 -11.67
CA ARG A 107 31.70 -8.87 -10.62
C ARG A 107 31.48 -8.29 -9.22
N THR A 108 31.70 -6.99 -9.03
CA THR A 108 31.40 -6.33 -7.75
C THR A 108 29.90 -6.38 -7.42
N VAL A 109 29.03 -6.25 -8.42
CA VAL A 109 27.57 -6.40 -8.24
C VAL A 109 27.19 -7.85 -7.94
N ALA A 110 27.78 -8.80 -8.65
CA ALA A 110 27.51 -10.22 -8.48
C ALA A 110 27.81 -10.73 -7.07
N ASN A 111 28.80 -10.13 -6.39
CA ASN A 111 29.20 -10.51 -5.03
C ASN A 111 28.27 -9.94 -3.93
N ARG A 112 27.17 -9.24 -4.28
CA ARG A 112 26.24 -8.66 -3.31
C ARG A 112 25.23 -9.68 -2.82
N THR A 113 24.48 -9.32 -1.77
CA THR A 113 23.44 -10.18 -1.23
C THR A 113 22.31 -10.38 -2.24
N SER A 114 21.62 -11.53 -2.18
CA SER A 114 20.59 -11.91 -3.17
C SER A 114 19.32 -11.06 -3.16
N ARG A 115 19.20 -10.08 -2.25
CA ARG A 115 18.02 -9.20 -2.11
C ARG A 115 18.28 -7.74 -2.50
N GLU A 116 19.53 -7.38 -2.79
CA GLU A 116 19.89 -6.03 -3.23
C GLU A 116 19.76 -5.93 -4.75
N ARG A 117 18.92 -5.00 -5.21
CA ARG A 117 18.78 -4.69 -6.63
C ARG A 117 19.93 -3.78 -7.09
N ALA A 118 20.47 -4.05 -8.28
CA ALA A 118 21.44 -3.18 -8.93
C ALA A 118 20.90 -2.62 -10.24
N ILE A 119 21.16 -1.34 -10.50
CA ILE A 119 20.81 -0.70 -11.77
C ILE A 119 22.02 -0.68 -12.70
N LEU A 120 21.82 -1.13 -13.94
CA LEU A 120 22.79 -1.03 -15.03
C LEU A 120 22.22 -0.10 -16.09
N HIS A 121 22.77 1.11 -16.18
CA HIS A 121 22.38 2.08 -17.19
C HIS A 121 23.41 2.10 -18.32
N TYR A 122 23.00 1.69 -19.52
CA TYR A 122 23.80 1.75 -20.73
C TYR A 122 23.36 2.93 -21.58
N TYR A 123 24.21 3.94 -21.65
CA TYR A 123 24.04 5.09 -22.52
C TYR A 123 24.90 4.88 -23.78
N GLY A 124 24.26 4.46 -24.87
CA GLY A 124 24.95 3.88 -26.02
C GLY A 124 25.11 4.81 -27.23
N MET A 125 24.92 6.12 -27.09
CA MET A 125 24.79 7.06 -28.21
C MET A 125 26.01 7.13 -29.14
N GLY A 126 27.22 6.92 -28.59
CA GLY A 126 28.46 6.93 -29.37
C GLY A 126 28.82 5.59 -29.99
N SER A 127 28.24 4.49 -29.50
CA SER A 127 28.65 3.12 -29.85
C SER A 127 27.89 2.53 -31.04
N HIS A 128 28.22 1.29 -31.44
CA HIS A 128 27.37 0.53 -32.36
C HIS A 128 26.05 0.15 -31.69
N GLU A 129 24.97 0.15 -32.48
CA GLU A 129 23.66 -0.27 -32.04
C GLU A 129 23.69 -1.72 -31.56
N PRO A 130 22.93 -2.07 -30.51
CA PRO A 130 22.79 -3.45 -30.08
C PRO A 130 22.23 -4.33 -31.21
N SER A 131 22.56 -5.63 -31.16
CA SER A 131 22.06 -6.61 -32.14
C SER A 131 21.10 -7.62 -31.51
N SER A 132 20.25 -8.23 -32.34
CA SER A 132 19.30 -9.26 -31.94
C SER A 132 19.95 -10.53 -31.36
N ASP A 133 21.24 -10.75 -31.64
CA ASP A 133 22.10 -11.74 -30.98
C ASP A 133 22.40 -11.41 -29.50
N GLY A 134 21.90 -10.29 -28.98
CA GLY A 134 22.13 -9.83 -27.62
C GLY A 134 23.48 -9.15 -27.41
N LYS A 135 24.16 -8.68 -28.46
CA LYS A 135 25.47 -8.01 -28.34
C LYS A 135 25.29 -6.53 -28.04
N MET A 136 26.02 -6.06 -27.03
CA MET A 136 26.27 -4.66 -26.69
C MET A 136 27.71 -4.31 -27.06
N TYR A 137 28.01 -3.03 -27.27
CA TYR A 137 29.31 -2.59 -27.79
C TYR A 137 30.02 -1.65 -26.81
N PHE A 138 31.30 -1.95 -26.57
CA PHE A 138 32.20 -1.23 -25.66
C PHE A 138 33.53 -0.96 -26.35
N PHE A 139 34.34 -0.05 -25.83
CA PHE A 139 35.62 0.28 -26.47
C PHE A 139 36.69 -0.79 -26.25
N ASP A 140 37.63 -0.89 -27.18
CA ASP A 140 38.91 -1.54 -26.93
C ASP A 140 39.84 -0.67 -26.07
N LYS A 141 40.92 -1.26 -25.54
CA LYS A 141 41.90 -0.56 -24.69
C LYS A 141 42.53 0.65 -25.37
N THR A 142 42.62 0.63 -26.70
CA THR A 142 43.22 1.68 -27.53
C THR A 142 42.21 2.74 -27.99
N ARG A 143 40.91 2.57 -27.68
CA ARG A 143 39.79 3.42 -28.12
C ARG A 143 39.73 3.62 -29.65
N THR A 144 40.13 2.59 -30.38
CA THR A 144 40.20 2.57 -31.86
C THR A 144 39.12 1.72 -32.51
N SER A 145 38.51 0.80 -31.76
CA SER A 145 37.45 -0.06 -32.28
C SER A 145 36.48 -0.46 -31.17
N TYR A 146 35.24 -0.76 -31.54
CA TYR A 146 34.29 -1.36 -30.61
C TYR A 146 34.44 -2.89 -30.56
N ARG A 147 34.30 -3.44 -29.36
CA ARG A 147 34.24 -4.86 -29.07
C ARG A 147 32.86 -5.21 -28.58
N SER A 148 32.32 -6.33 -29.06
CA SER A 148 31.01 -6.82 -28.65
C SER A 148 31.09 -7.64 -27.35
N LEU A 149 30.12 -7.45 -26.46
CA LEU A 149 29.85 -8.28 -25.28
C LEU A 149 28.37 -8.66 -25.28
N THR A 150 28.07 -9.95 -25.18
CA THR A 150 26.67 -10.42 -25.10
C THR A 150 26.07 -10.12 -23.73
N VAL A 151 24.82 -9.68 -23.68
CA VAL A 151 24.09 -9.38 -22.42
C VAL A 151 23.98 -10.61 -21.51
N THR A 152 23.84 -11.81 -22.09
CA THR A 152 23.86 -13.06 -21.31
C THR A 152 25.15 -13.24 -20.54
N ARG A 153 26.30 -13.02 -21.19
CA ARG A 153 27.62 -13.08 -20.57
C ARG A 153 27.86 -11.94 -19.58
N LEU A 154 27.28 -10.76 -19.84
CA LEU A 154 27.32 -9.65 -18.89
C LEU A 154 26.66 -10.05 -17.57
N LEU A 155 25.49 -10.69 -17.62
CA LEU A 155 24.70 -11.00 -16.44
C LEU A 155 24.96 -12.39 -15.83
N GLU A 156 25.79 -13.22 -16.48
CA GLU A 156 26.01 -14.64 -16.16
C GLU A 156 26.39 -14.88 -14.70
N SER A 157 27.26 -14.04 -14.13
CA SER A 157 27.78 -14.21 -12.77
C SER A 157 26.92 -13.60 -11.67
N SER A 158 25.90 -12.79 -12.01
CA SER A 158 25.07 -12.13 -11.00
C SER A 158 23.86 -12.98 -10.66
N GLU A 159 23.59 -13.23 -9.38
CA GLU A 159 22.34 -13.82 -8.91
C GLU A 159 21.36 -12.77 -8.37
N SER A 160 21.83 -11.53 -8.16
CA SER A 160 21.03 -10.43 -7.65
C SER A 160 19.97 -9.95 -8.65
N PRO A 161 18.86 -9.34 -8.16
CA PRO A 161 17.91 -8.62 -8.99
C PRO A 161 18.59 -7.48 -9.77
N ILE A 162 18.24 -7.32 -11.05
CA ILE A 162 18.85 -6.31 -11.93
C ILE A 162 17.76 -5.48 -12.61
N THR A 163 17.98 -4.17 -12.65
CA THR A 163 17.22 -3.26 -13.51
C THR A 163 18.15 -2.68 -14.57
N MET A 164 17.80 -2.83 -15.84
CA MET A 164 18.56 -2.27 -16.96
C MET A 164 17.85 -1.06 -17.56
N ILE A 165 18.58 0.01 -17.81
CA ILE A 165 18.13 1.16 -18.60
C ILE A 165 19.02 1.19 -19.84
N ILE A 166 18.44 1.03 -21.03
CA ILE A 166 19.17 0.96 -22.30
C ILE A 166 18.73 2.14 -23.16
N ASP A 167 19.59 3.16 -23.23
CA ASP A 167 19.33 4.39 -23.97
C ASP A 167 20.25 4.50 -25.19
N CYS A 168 19.76 4.00 -26.34
CA CYS A 168 20.43 4.06 -27.64
C CYS A 168 19.45 3.67 -28.77
N GLY A 169 19.91 3.80 -30.03
CA GLY A 169 19.19 3.24 -31.19
C GLY A 169 19.17 1.71 -31.17
N SER A 170 18.11 1.12 -31.74
CA SER A 170 17.83 -0.32 -31.76
C SER A 170 17.92 -1.00 -30.38
N ALA A 171 17.62 -0.29 -29.29
CA ALA A 171 17.71 -0.80 -27.92
C ALA A 171 16.86 -2.07 -27.72
N GLY A 172 15.69 -2.13 -28.35
CA GLY A 172 14.76 -3.26 -28.31
C GLY A 172 15.33 -4.58 -28.85
N ALA A 173 16.44 -4.56 -29.60
CA ALA A 173 17.12 -5.77 -30.07
C ALA A 173 17.58 -6.67 -28.91
N LEU A 174 17.83 -6.10 -27.73
CA LEU A 174 18.21 -6.84 -26.53
C LEU A 174 17.02 -7.48 -25.79
N ARG A 175 15.78 -7.20 -26.19
CA ARG A 175 14.57 -7.69 -25.50
C ARG A 175 14.53 -9.22 -25.45
N ALA A 176 14.59 -9.87 -26.60
CA ALA A 176 14.44 -11.34 -26.68
C ALA A 176 15.47 -12.12 -25.83
N PRO A 177 16.78 -11.81 -25.86
CA PRO A 177 17.74 -12.48 -24.97
C PRO A 177 17.54 -12.14 -23.49
N LEU A 178 17.14 -10.91 -23.14
CA LEU A 178 16.84 -10.54 -21.74
C LEU A 178 15.56 -11.18 -21.21
N GLU A 179 14.53 -11.32 -22.04
CA GLU A 179 13.25 -11.94 -21.68
C GLU A 179 13.43 -13.44 -21.35
N LYS A 180 14.37 -14.10 -22.02
CA LYS A 180 14.79 -15.47 -21.66
C LYS A 180 15.46 -15.54 -20.28
N LEU A 181 16.24 -14.52 -19.92
CA LEU A 181 16.91 -14.46 -18.62
C LEU A 181 15.93 -14.10 -17.50
N SER A 182 14.97 -13.21 -17.77
CA SER A 182 13.95 -12.79 -16.79
C SER A 182 12.95 -13.89 -16.45
N ALA A 183 12.89 -14.98 -17.22
CA ALA A 183 12.03 -16.12 -16.93
C ALA A 183 12.37 -16.81 -15.59
N ASN A 184 13.65 -16.79 -15.20
CA ASN A 184 14.13 -17.45 -13.98
C ASN A 184 14.82 -16.49 -13.00
N ARG A 185 14.88 -15.20 -13.32
CA ARG A 185 15.60 -14.18 -12.57
C ARG A 185 14.79 -12.90 -12.52
N ASP A 186 14.93 -12.14 -11.43
CA ASP A 186 14.32 -10.82 -11.30
C ASP A 186 15.11 -9.78 -12.12
N ILE A 187 14.82 -9.75 -13.42
CA ILE A 187 15.41 -8.81 -14.38
C ILE A 187 14.30 -7.93 -14.93
N VAL A 188 14.43 -6.63 -14.69
CA VAL A 188 13.61 -5.58 -15.29
C VAL A 188 14.48 -4.82 -16.29
N ALA A 189 13.92 -4.45 -17.44
CA ALA A 189 14.65 -3.69 -18.45
C ALA A 189 13.75 -2.67 -19.15
N PHE A 190 14.26 -1.47 -19.36
CA PHE A 190 13.62 -0.37 -20.06
C PHE A 190 14.49 0.04 -21.25
N PHE A 191 13.89 0.08 -22.44
CA PHE A 191 14.56 0.33 -23.71
C PHE A 191 13.97 1.59 -24.37
N SER A 192 14.84 2.47 -24.85
CA SER A 192 14.40 3.75 -25.42
C SER A 192 13.74 3.64 -26.80
N CYS A 193 13.89 2.52 -27.51
CA CYS A 193 13.23 2.29 -28.79
C CYS A 193 13.09 0.80 -29.12
N ALA A 194 12.27 0.46 -30.13
CA ALA A 194 12.11 -0.91 -30.61
C ALA A 194 13.33 -1.36 -31.45
N ASP A 195 13.37 -2.66 -31.80
CA ASP A 195 14.40 -3.20 -32.69
C ASP A 195 14.31 -2.55 -34.09
N GLY A 196 15.44 -2.04 -34.59
CA GLY A 196 15.53 -1.32 -35.86
C GLY A 196 15.06 0.13 -35.84
N GLU A 197 14.52 0.62 -34.73
CA GLU A 197 14.17 2.03 -34.56
C GLU A 197 15.38 2.88 -34.13
N ASN A 198 15.38 4.14 -34.55
CA ASN A 198 16.41 5.09 -34.19
C ASN A 198 15.83 6.22 -33.35
N LEU A 199 16.63 6.74 -32.42
CA LEU A 199 16.23 7.88 -31.60
C LEU A 199 16.01 9.13 -32.45
N PRO A 200 15.15 10.07 -32.00
CA PRO A 200 14.75 11.21 -32.81
C PRO A 200 15.95 12.02 -33.29
N SER A 201 16.01 12.34 -34.58
CA SER A 201 17.14 13.09 -35.17
C SER A 201 16.93 14.61 -35.21
N ALA A 202 15.79 15.12 -34.75
CA ALA A 202 15.48 16.55 -34.78
C ALA A 202 16.39 17.37 -33.84
N THR A 203 16.77 18.59 -34.26
CA THR A 203 17.77 19.43 -33.57
C THR A 203 17.29 20.05 -32.28
N ASN A 204 15.97 20.10 -32.06
CA ASN A 204 15.33 20.57 -30.84
C ASN A 204 15.03 19.45 -29.83
N MET A 205 15.38 18.20 -30.15
CA MET A 205 15.14 17.04 -29.29
C MET A 205 16.44 16.61 -28.58
N PRO A 206 16.41 16.42 -27.24
CA PRO A 206 17.48 15.76 -26.50
C PRO A 206 17.77 14.38 -27.10
N LEU A 207 19.02 13.93 -26.97
CA LEU A 207 19.42 12.60 -27.42
C LEU A 207 19.00 11.51 -26.42
N ASP A 208 18.76 11.90 -25.17
CA ASP A 208 18.68 11.04 -23.99
C ASP A 208 17.28 11.04 -23.37
N ILE A 209 16.23 11.03 -24.19
CA ILE A 209 14.85 11.23 -23.71
C ILE A 209 14.46 10.21 -22.64
N LEU A 210 14.87 8.94 -22.77
CA LEU A 210 14.60 7.93 -21.73
C LEU A 210 15.33 8.29 -20.43
N SER A 211 16.63 8.57 -20.51
CA SER A 211 17.43 8.94 -19.34
C SER A 211 16.91 10.22 -18.67
N SER A 212 16.65 11.26 -19.45
CA SER A 212 16.12 12.54 -19.00
C SER A 212 14.75 12.37 -18.33
N SER A 213 13.84 11.58 -18.92
CA SER A 213 12.52 11.35 -18.33
C SER A 213 12.58 10.61 -16.99
N ILE A 214 13.61 9.79 -16.77
CA ILE A 214 13.83 9.08 -15.49
C ILE A 214 14.52 9.98 -14.45
N LEU A 215 15.49 10.79 -14.87
CA LEU A 215 16.39 11.51 -13.97
C LEU A 215 15.97 12.96 -13.71
N ASP A 216 15.17 13.54 -14.60
CA ASP A 216 14.52 14.84 -14.46
C ASP A 216 13.13 14.85 -15.14
N PRO A 217 12.15 14.13 -14.57
CA PRO A 217 10.83 13.96 -15.19
C PRO A 217 10.07 15.27 -15.35
N LEU A 218 10.17 16.20 -14.38
CA LEU A 218 9.46 17.47 -14.43
C LEU A 218 9.99 18.36 -15.56
N GLU A 219 11.31 18.50 -15.66
CA GLU A 219 11.93 19.28 -16.74
C GLU A 219 11.62 18.65 -18.10
N SER A 220 11.66 17.32 -18.19
CA SER A 220 11.28 16.59 -19.42
C SER A 220 9.84 16.88 -19.85
N ALA A 221 8.90 16.90 -18.90
CA ALA A 221 7.49 17.17 -19.18
C ALA A 221 7.24 18.63 -19.56
N ILE A 222 7.90 19.59 -18.90
CA ILE A 222 7.82 21.03 -19.23
C ILE A 222 8.41 21.29 -20.61
N TRP A 223 9.59 20.73 -20.89
CA TRP A 223 10.22 20.82 -22.20
C TRP A 223 9.31 20.25 -23.30
N PHE A 224 8.72 19.07 -23.08
CA PHE A 224 7.82 18.47 -24.07
C PHE A 224 6.61 19.37 -24.36
N HIS A 225 6.02 19.96 -23.32
CA HIS A 225 4.94 20.93 -23.46
C HIS A 225 5.38 22.16 -24.28
N SER A 226 6.61 22.64 -24.08
CA SER A 226 7.16 23.79 -24.81
C SER A 226 7.28 23.57 -26.33
N LEU A 227 7.34 22.31 -26.79
CA LEU A 227 7.37 21.98 -28.23
C LEU A 227 6.04 22.30 -28.93
N SER A 228 4.94 22.23 -28.19
CA SER A 228 3.58 22.48 -28.71
C SER A 228 3.07 23.89 -28.38
N ALA A 229 3.73 24.58 -27.45
CA ALA A 229 3.33 25.92 -27.01
C ALA A 229 3.55 26.97 -28.11
N VAL A 230 2.52 27.81 -28.34
CA VAL A 230 2.56 28.92 -29.32
C VAL A 230 3.62 29.98 -28.94
N LYS A 231 3.99 30.06 -27.65
CA LYS A 231 5.09 30.89 -27.14
C LYS A 231 6.05 29.99 -26.36
N PRO A 232 7.30 29.80 -26.81
CA PRO A 232 8.29 29.05 -26.03
C PRO A 232 8.52 29.79 -24.71
N HIS A 233 8.28 29.10 -23.59
CA HIS A 233 8.35 29.71 -22.27
C HIS A 233 9.80 29.92 -21.83
N SER A 234 10.11 31.14 -21.40
CA SER A 234 11.23 31.48 -20.51
C SER A 234 10.66 31.86 -19.14
N VAL A 235 9.84 30.99 -18.56
CA VAL A 235 9.18 31.27 -17.27
C VAL A 235 9.88 30.45 -16.20
N ASP A 236 10.69 31.12 -15.39
CA ASP A 236 11.20 30.54 -14.15
C ASP A 236 10.04 30.40 -13.16
N PHE A 237 9.59 29.17 -12.96
CA PHE A 237 8.58 28.86 -11.96
C PHE A 237 9.18 29.00 -10.56
N ALA A 238 8.42 29.59 -9.63
CA ALA A 238 8.84 29.64 -8.24
C ALA A 238 9.04 28.22 -7.67
N PRO A 239 10.00 27.97 -6.75
CA PRO A 239 10.34 26.63 -6.28
C PRO A 239 9.16 25.83 -5.69
N ASN A 240 8.22 26.52 -5.03
CA ASN A 240 7.01 25.91 -4.49
C ASN A 240 6.05 25.43 -5.59
N VAL A 241 5.96 26.16 -6.70
CA VAL A 241 5.15 25.78 -7.86
C VAL A 241 5.79 24.59 -8.57
N GLN A 242 7.12 24.61 -8.79
CA GLN A 242 7.84 23.47 -9.36
C GLN A 242 7.63 22.20 -8.53
N LYS A 243 7.74 22.30 -7.20
CA LYS A 243 7.47 21.16 -6.32
C LYS A 243 6.05 20.63 -6.48
N GLU A 244 5.05 21.51 -6.49
CA GLU A 244 3.65 21.09 -6.70
C GLU A 244 3.45 20.42 -8.06
N MET A 245 4.03 20.98 -9.12
CA MET A 245 3.96 20.40 -10.46
C MET A 245 4.60 19.01 -10.50
N GLY A 246 5.76 18.83 -9.86
CA GLY A 246 6.43 17.54 -9.75
C GLY A 246 5.60 16.52 -8.96
N ASP A 247 5.06 16.91 -7.81
CA ASP A 247 4.20 16.07 -6.98
C ASP A 247 2.92 15.65 -7.75
N TYR A 248 2.33 16.57 -8.52
CA TYR A 248 1.15 16.31 -9.33
C TYR A 248 1.46 15.42 -10.56
N LEU A 249 2.57 15.67 -11.26
CA LEU A 249 3.05 14.80 -12.34
C LEU A 249 3.24 13.37 -11.84
N SER A 250 3.90 13.19 -10.69
CA SER A 250 4.09 11.87 -10.08
C SER A 250 2.76 11.16 -9.84
N ALA A 251 1.75 11.87 -9.33
CA ALA A 251 0.41 11.31 -9.11
C ALA A 251 -0.32 10.95 -10.42
N VAL A 252 -0.12 11.72 -11.50
CA VAL A 252 -0.63 11.40 -12.84
C VAL A 252 0.04 10.13 -13.37
N LEU A 253 1.36 9.99 -13.23
CA LEU A 253 2.10 8.80 -13.66
C LEU A 253 1.68 7.54 -12.88
N ASP A 254 1.49 7.64 -11.56
CA ASP A 254 0.94 6.57 -10.74
C ASP A 254 -0.48 6.16 -11.18
N SER A 255 -1.31 7.14 -11.53
CA SER A 255 -2.67 6.93 -12.05
C SER A 255 -2.68 6.23 -13.41
N ILE A 256 -1.74 6.57 -14.31
CA ILE A 256 -1.56 5.88 -15.59
C ILE A 256 -1.12 4.45 -15.35
N ALA A 257 -0.08 4.24 -14.53
CA ALA A 257 0.43 2.91 -14.20
C ALA A 257 -0.69 1.99 -13.67
N LEU A 258 -1.48 2.49 -12.73
CA LEU A 258 -2.59 1.75 -12.13
C LEU A 258 -3.71 1.43 -13.13
N SER A 259 -3.89 2.24 -14.17
CA SER A 259 -4.91 2.01 -15.19
C SER A 259 -4.52 0.98 -16.25
N VAL A 260 -3.22 0.83 -16.53
CA VAL A 260 -2.72 -0.01 -17.64
C VAL A 260 -2.06 -1.30 -17.19
N LEU A 261 -1.42 -1.32 -16.02
CA LEU A 261 -0.62 -2.45 -15.60
C LEU A 261 -1.46 -3.57 -14.97
N PRO A 262 -1.20 -4.84 -15.33
CA PRO A 262 -1.70 -5.98 -14.58
C PRO A 262 -1.23 -5.95 -13.11
N PRO A 263 -2.02 -6.45 -12.14
CA PRO A 263 -1.69 -6.35 -10.72
C PRO A 263 -0.30 -6.89 -10.35
N ASN A 264 0.12 -7.99 -10.97
CA ASN A 264 1.43 -8.61 -10.70
C ASN A 264 2.60 -7.75 -11.20
N VAL A 265 2.43 -7.09 -12.36
CA VAL A 265 3.44 -6.20 -12.92
C VAL A 265 3.49 -4.91 -12.11
N TYR A 266 2.33 -4.36 -11.73
CA TYR A 266 2.27 -3.18 -10.87
C TYR A 266 2.99 -3.43 -9.54
N MET A 267 2.71 -4.56 -8.89
CA MET A 267 3.37 -4.92 -7.62
C MET A 267 4.90 -5.00 -7.78
N GLN A 268 5.39 -5.67 -8.83
CA GLN A 268 6.83 -5.79 -9.09
C GLN A 268 7.49 -4.43 -9.32
N LEU A 269 6.84 -3.53 -10.08
CA LEU A 269 7.44 -2.26 -10.50
C LEU A 269 7.26 -1.12 -9.49
N PHE A 270 6.15 -1.08 -8.75
CA PHE A 270 5.77 0.06 -7.90
C PHE A 270 5.76 -0.26 -6.39
N ASP A 271 5.48 -1.50 -5.97
CA ASP A 271 5.34 -1.84 -4.54
C ASP A 271 6.61 -2.45 -3.92
N CYS A 272 7.47 -3.08 -4.74
CA CYS A 272 8.64 -3.81 -4.27
C CYS A 272 9.83 -2.91 -3.91
N ASP A 273 10.10 -1.87 -4.70
CA ASP A 273 11.32 -1.06 -4.64
C ASP A 273 11.05 0.38 -5.06
N GLU A 274 11.43 1.35 -4.22
CA GLU A 274 11.18 2.78 -4.44
C GLU A 274 11.92 3.33 -5.66
N SER A 275 13.19 2.95 -5.86
CA SER A 275 13.97 3.38 -7.03
C SER A 275 13.37 2.83 -8.32
N LEU A 276 12.88 1.59 -8.28
CA LEU A 276 12.23 0.97 -9.44
C LEU A 276 10.90 1.66 -9.80
N SER A 277 10.15 2.10 -8.79
CA SER A 277 8.91 2.86 -8.97
C SER A 277 9.19 4.19 -9.70
N GLU A 278 10.20 4.94 -9.26
CA GLU A 278 10.59 6.21 -9.89
C GLU A 278 11.11 6.01 -11.33
N ILE A 279 11.88 4.96 -11.59
CA ILE A 279 12.30 4.60 -12.96
C ILE A 279 11.08 4.27 -13.83
N SER A 280 10.12 3.52 -13.30
CA SER A 280 8.91 3.11 -14.02
C SER A 280 8.03 4.31 -14.37
N LYS A 281 7.89 5.28 -13.46
CA LYS A 281 7.24 6.57 -13.72
C LYS A 281 7.92 7.34 -14.86
N GLY A 282 9.26 7.45 -14.80
CA GLY A 282 10.04 8.08 -15.86
C GLY A 282 9.89 7.36 -17.21
N PHE A 283 9.76 6.04 -17.21
CA PHE A 283 9.52 5.26 -18.42
C PHE A 283 8.12 5.53 -19.04
N ILE A 284 7.09 5.70 -18.22
CA ILE A 284 5.74 6.10 -18.70
C ILE A 284 5.82 7.46 -19.42
N LEU A 285 6.55 8.42 -18.84
CA LEU A 285 6.77 9.72 -19.46
C LEU A 285 7.57 9.58 -20.77
N ALA A 286 8.67 8.83 -20.76
CA ALA A 286 9.49 8.60 -21.95
C ALA A 286 8.68 7.98 -23.10
N THR A 287 7.77 7.05 -22.78
CA THR A 287 6.87 6.42 -23.76
C THR A 287 6.02 7.46 -24.49
N ARG A 288 5.47 8.43 -23.78
CA ARG A 288 4.73 9.55 -24.38
C ARG A 288 5.62 10.45 -25.24
N LEU A 289 6.77 10.85 -24.71
CA LEU A 289 7.69 11.80 -25.38
C LEU A 289 8.27 11.22 -26.68
N LEU A 290 8.65 9.95 -26.67
CA LEU A 290 9.23 9.27 -27.83
C LEU A 290 8.18 8.94 -28.89
N ALA A 291 6.94 8.61 -28.48
CA ALA A 291 5.82 8.38 -29.39
C ALA A 291 5.53 9.62 -30.28
N TYR A 292 5.76 10.83 -29.78
CA TYR A 292 5.63 12.07 -30.58
C TYR A 292 6.54 12.07 -31.83
N SER A 293 7.70 11.41 -31.74
CA SER A 293 8.64 11.23 -32.87
C SER A 293 8.50 9.87 -33.57
N ASN A 294 7.40 9.15 -33.33
CA ASN A 294 7.16 7.80 -33.84
C ASN A 294 8.28 6.81 -33.46
N VAL A 295 8.78 6.93 -32.23
CA VAL A 295 9.73 6.01 -31.61
C VAL A 295 9.03 5.30 -30.47
N HIS A 296 9.07 3.96 -30.45
CA HIS A 296 8.29 3.15 -29.53
C HIS A 296 9.20 2.54 -28.47
N THR A 297 8.99 2.91 -27.22
CA THR A 297 9.69 2.31 -26.09
C THR A 297 9.30 0.85 -25.91
N VAL A 298 10.20 0.08 -25.32
CA VAL A 298 9.98 -1.34 -25.01
C VAL A 298 10.42 -1.61 -23.57
N SER A 299 9.82 -2.60 -22.92
CA SER A 299 10.26 -3.02 -21.59
C SER A 299 10.07 -4.52 -21.31
N ILE A 300 10.73 -4.97 -20.24
CA ILE A 300 10.58 -6.28 -19.58
C ILE A 300 10.37 -6.00 -18.08
N PRO A 301 9.27 -6.44 -17.45
CA PRO A 301 8.06 -6.98 -18.07
C PRO A 301 7.44 -5.96 -19.05
N ARG A 302 6.61 -6.44 -19.98
CA ARG A 302 6.02 -5.60 -21.02
C ARG A 302 5.10 -4.54 -20.42
N PHE A 303 5.42 -3.26 -20.63
CA PHE A 303 4.53 -2.14 -20.41
C PHE A 303 3.60 -1.99 -21.64
N PRO A 304 2.28 -1.86 -21.45
CA PRO A 304 1.40 -1.44 -22.53
C PRO A 304 1.71 -0.01 -22.99
N PRO A 305 1.36 0.38 -24.22
CA PRO A 305 1.43 1.78 -24.65
C PRO A 305 0.66 2.70 -23.70
N THR A 306 1.23 3.85 -23.35
CA THR A 306 0.68 4.81 -22.36
C THR A 306 0.49 6.21 -22.91
N GLU A 307 0.95 6.49 -24.11
CA GLU A 307 0.97 7.80 -24.76
C GLU A 307 -0.43 8.43 -24.92
N GLU A 308 -1.46 7.61 -25.11
CA GLU A 308 -2.86 8.06 -25.29
C GLU A 308 -3.69 7.98 -24.00
N SER A 309 -3.06 7.75 -22.85
CA SER A 309 -3.79 7.64 -21.57
C SER A 309 -4.54 8.95 -21.27
N PRO A 310 -5.85 8.93 -20.93
CA PRO A 310 -6.64 10.14 -20.73
C PRO A 310 -6.14 11.03 -19.58
N GLN A 311 -5.43 10.44 -18.61
CA GLN A 311 -4.78 11.16 -17.51
C GLN A 311 -3.78 12.21 -17.99
N TRP A 312 -3.17 12.03 -19.17
CA TRP A 312 -2.30 13.05 -19.74
C TRP A 312 -3.04 14.36 -20.01
N GLY A 313 -4.32 14.31 -20.35
CA GLY A 313 -5.15 15.51 -20.50
C GLY A 313 -5.27 16.31 -19.21
N LEU A 314 -5.27 15.65 -18.04
CA LEU A 314 -5.26 16.32 -16.74
C LEU A 314 -3.92 17.01 -16.44
N TRP A 315 -2.81 16.42 -16.90
CA TRP A 315 -1.49 17.03 -16.81
C TRP A 315 -1.37 18.24 -17.74
N ASP A 316 -1.77 18.09 -19.00
CA ASP A 316 -1.67 19.14 -20.00
C ASP A 316 -2.55 20.34 -19.63
N THR A 317 -3.78 20.10 -19.19
CA THR A 317 -4.70 21.16 -18.73
C THR A 317 -4.12 21.91 -17.52
N TYR A 318 -3.47 21.20 -16.60
CA TYR A 318 -2.81 21.82 -15.46
C TYR A 318 -1.63 22.68 -15.89
N LEU A 319 -0.77 22.16 -16.77
CA LEU A 319 0.37 22.90 -17.32
C LEU A 319 -0.10 24.15 -18.07
N ASP A 320 -1.09 24.05 -18.95
CA ASP A 320 -1.68 25.18 -19.69
C ASP A 320 -2.19 26.26 -18.73
N ALA A 321 -2.84 25.87 -17.63
CA ALA A 321 -3.33 26.81 -16.64
C ALA A 321 -2.19 27.50 -15.87
N VAL A 322 -1.15 26.75 -15.49
CA VAL A 322 0.05 27.28 -14.82
C VAL A 322 0.79 28.26 -15.75
N THR A 323 1.03 27.88 -17.00
CA THR A 323 1.77 28.70 -17.98
C THR A 323 0.99 29.93 -18.44
N SER A 324 -0.34 29.86 -18.45
CA SER A 324 -1.22 30.99 -18.76
C SER A 324 -1.41 31.97 -17.58
N GLY A 325 -0.80 31.70 -16.42
CA GLY A 325 -0.91 32.56 -15.24
C GLY A 325 -2.29 32.54 -14.58
N VAL A 326 -3.03 31.43 -14.71
CA VAL A 326 -4.32 31.25 -14.03
C VAL A 326 -4.12 31.25 -12.52
N GLU A 327 -4.94 32.01 -11.79
CA GLU A 327 -4.95 31.95 -10.34
C GLU A 327 -5.41 30.57 -9.86
N ASN A 328 -4.60 29.93 -9.01
CA ASN A 328 -4.86 28.62 -8.39
C ASN A 328 -5.29 27.53 -9.40
N PRO A 329 -4.40 27.12 -10.34
CA PRO A 329 -4.73 26.18 -11.40
C PRO A 329 -5.11 24.80 -10.85
N ILE A 330 -4.50 24.37 -9.75
CA ILE A 330 -4.75 23.06 -9.14
C ILE A 330 -6.18 22.92 -8.59
N CYS A 331 -6.83 24.04 -8.22
CA CYS A 331 -8.22 24.06 -7.79
C CYS A 331 -9.18 23.63 -8.92
N LYS A 332 -8.97 24.16 -10.14
CA LYS A 332 -9.80 23.79 -11.30
C LYS A 332 -9.66 22.31 -11.63
N ILE A 333 -8.43 21.79 -11.56
CA ILE A 333 -8.15 20.37 -11.73
C ILE A 333 -8.87 19.52 -10.67
N PHE A 334 -8.87 19.97 -9.41
CA PHE A 334 -9.58 19.27 -8.34
C PHE A 334 -11.07 19.15 -8.65
N ASP A 335 -11.71 20.22 -9.13
CA ASP A 335 -13.13 20.21 -9.48
C ASP A 335 -13.44 19.23 -10.64
N GLU A 336 -12.61 19.20 -11.68
CA GLU A 336 -12.76 18.24 -12.79
C GLU A 336 -12.58 16.78 -12.35
N VAL A 337 -11.54 16.51 -11.54
CA VAL A 337 -11.29 15.18 -10.96
C VAL A 337 -12.45 14.76 -10.06
N LYS A 338 -12.97 15.70 -9.25
CA LYS A 338 -14.11 15.45 -8.38
C LYS A 338 -15.36 15.06 -9.17
N ILE A 339 -15.71 15.82 -10.20
CA ILE A 339 -16.88 15.54 -11.05
C ILE A 339 -16.74 14.15 -11.68
N THR A 340 -15.58 13.88 -12.27
CA THR A 340 -15.29 12.59 -12.92
C THR A 340 -15.36 11.44 -11.93
N PHE A 341 -14.74 11.58 -10.76
CA PHE A 341 -14.69 10.52 -9.76
C PHE A 341 -16.07 10.21 -9.17
N LYS A 342 -16.89 11.23 -8.90
CA LYS A 342 -18.28 11.03 -8.43
C LYS A 342 -19.14 10.26 -9.44
N ASN A 343 -18.93 10.50 -10.74
CA ASN A 343 -19.74 9.89 -11.80
C ASN A 343 -19.31 8.46 -12.14
N PHE A 344 -18.00 8.17 -12.12
CA PHE A 344 -17.47 6.89 -12.64
C PHE A 344 -16.79 6.00 -11.60
N ASN A 345 -16.41 6.51 -10.41
CA ASN A 345 -15.72 5.78 -9.34
C ASN A 345 -14.53 4.93 -9.82
N HIS A 346 -13.77 5.42 -10.80
CA HIS A 346 -12.69 4.65 -11.38
C HIS A 346 -11.45 4.64 -10.46
N HIS A 347 -11.00 3.44 -10.08
CA HIS A 347 -9.90 3.26 -9.11
C HIS A 347 -8.56 3.85 -9.58
N SER A 348 -8.34 3.99 -10.89
CA SER A 348 -7.12 4.61 -11.41
C SER A 348 -6.93 6.07 -10.96
N LEU A 349 -7.99 6.79 -10.61
CA LEU A 349 -7.89 8.18 -10.15
C LEU A 349 -7.48 8.30 -8.67
N VAL A 350 -7.42 7.20 -7.92
CA VAL A 350 -7.07 7.21 -6.49
C VAL A 350 -5.69 7.84 -6.23
N PRO A 351 -4.62 7.61 -7.01
CA PRO A 351 -3.34 8.29 -6.82
C PRO A 351 -3.44 9.83 -6.91
N ILE A 352 -4.27 10.33 -7.83
CA ILE A 352 -4.53 11.78 -7.96
C ILE A 352 -5.31 12.29 -6.74
N LEU A 353 -6.30 11.54 -6.26
CA LEU A 353 -6.99 11.88 -5.00
C LEU A 353 -6.02 11.83 -3.81
N ILE A 354 -5.08 10.90 -3.76
CA ILE A 354 -4.06 10.87 -2.70
C ILE A 354 -3.21 12.15 -2.71
N PHE A 355 -2.85 12.67 -3.88
CA PHE A 355 -2.18 13.97 -3.99
C PHE A 355 -3.02 15.10 -3.34
N PHE A 356 -4.31 15.16 -3.62
CA PHE A 356 -5.21 16.15 -3.01
C PHE A 356 -5.44 15.92 -1.51
N LEU A 357 -5.46 14.65 -1.07
CA LEU A 357 -5.57 14.29 0.34
C LEU A 357 -4.40 14.84 1.16
N MET A 358 -3.21 14.94 0.57
CA MET A 358 -2.02 15.48 1.23
C MET A 358 -1.99 17.02 1.28
N LYS A 359 -2.95 17.71 0.65
CA LYS A 359 -3.06 19.17 0.63
C LYS A 359 -4.18 19.63 1.57
N ALA A 360 -3.83 20.52 2.51
CA ALA A 360 -4.73 20.93 3.59
C ALA A 360 -6.08 21.48 3.09
N ASP A 361 -6.06 22.29 2.02
CA ASP A 361 -7.27 22.94 1.48
C ASP A 361 -8.26 21.96 0.84
N TYR A 362 -7.78 20.80 0.38
CA TYR A 362 -8.59 19.78 -0.32
C TYR A 362 -8.80 18.52 0.51
N GLN A 363 -8.13 18.38 1.64
CA GLN A 363 -8.07 17.15 2.44
C GLN A 363 -9.46 16.68 2.88
N GLU A 364 -10.32 17.58 3.36
CA GLU A 364 -11.64 17.21 3.88
C GLU A 364 -12.56 16.66 2.78
N GLU A 365 -12.70 17.39 1.67
CA GLU A 365 -13.55 16.98 0.55
C GLU A 365 -13.01 15.71 -0.12
N THR A 366 -11.69 15.59 -0.24
CA THR A 366 -11.05 14.38 -0.76
C THR A 366 -11.28 13.16 0.13
N THR A 367 -11.21 13.35 1.46
CA THR A 367 -11.52 12.28 2.42
C THR A 367 -12.95 11.79 2.24
N GLU A 368 -13.89 12.70 2.01
CA GLU A 368 -15.29 12.36 1.73
C GLU A 368 -15.46 11.57 0.43
N LEU A 369 -14.77 11.97 -0.65
CA LEU A 369 -14.77 11.22 -1.91
C LEU A 369 -14.24 9.80 -1.74
N LEU A 370 -13.11 9.63 -1.07
CA LEU A 370 -12.50 8.32 -0.83
C LEU A 370 -13.37 7.43 0.06
N LEU A 371 -13.99 8.01 1.09
CA LEU A 371 -14.89 7.28 1.98
C LEU A 371 -16.12 6.76 1.22
N ASN A 372 -16.76 7.62 0.42
CA ASN A 372 -17.89 7.23 -0.43
C ASN A 372 -17.49 6.18 -1.46
N TYR A 373 -16.30 6.28 -2.05
CA TYR A 373 -15.78 5.27 -2.96
C TYR A 373 -15.62 3.90 -2.28
N ILE A 374 -14.98 3.86 -1.10
CA ILE A 374 -14.78 2.62 -0.33
C ILE A 374 -16.12 2.01 0.13
N GLU A 375 -17.14 2.82 0.38
CA GLU A 375 -18.48 2.32 0.73
C GLU A 375 -19.25 1.69 -0.44
N ASN A 376 -18.96 2.12 -1.67
CA ASN A 376 -19.73 1.72 -2.85
C ASN A 376 -19.04 0.67 -3.73
N VAL A 377 -17.75 0.42 -3.52
CA VAL A 377 -16.99 -0.58 -4.27
C VAL A 377 -16.91 -1.91 -3.52
N GLU A 378 -17.10 -3.02 -4.23
CA GLU A 378 -17.03 -4.36 -3.63
C GLU A 378 -15.63 -4.72 -3.13
N ILE A 379 -14.60 -4.43 -3.94
CA ILE A 379 -13.20 -4.73 -3.64
C ILE A 379 -12.34 -3.54 -4.05
N VAL A 380 -11.68 -2.92 -3.06
CA VAL A 380 -10.69 -1.87 -3.31
C VAL A 380 -9.38 -2.55 -3.73
N PRO A 381 -8.76 -2.20 -4.87
CA PRO A 381 -7.48 -2.79 -5.29
C PRO A 381 -6.38 -2.57 -4.25
N ALA A 382 -5.52 -3.58 -4.04
CA ALA A 382 -4.46 -3.53 -3.02
C ALA A 382 -3.53 -2.30 -3.12
N PRO A 383 -3.09 -1.85 -4.32
CA PRO A 383 -2.34 -0.60 -4.46
C PRO A 383 -3.07 0.62 -3.91
N CYS A 384 -4.38 0.75 -4.19
CA CYS A 384 -5.21 1.82 -3.65
C CYS A 384 -5.31 1.73 -2.12
N GLN A 385 -5.52 0.53 -1.56
CA GLN A 385 -5.57 0.35 -0.11
C GLN A 385 -4.27 0.83 0.56
N ASN A 386 -3.13 0.39 0.03
CA ASN A 386 -1.80 0.76 0.54
C ASN A 386 -1.54 2.26 0.42
N GLY A 387 -1.80 2.85 -0.75
CA GLY A 387 -1.59 4.28 -1.00
C GLY A 387 -2.45 5.16 -0.09
N ILE A 388 -3.75 4.86 0.04
CA ILE A 388 -4.66 5.62 0.92
C ILE A 388 -4.20 5.50 2.38
N ALA A 389 -3.90 4.29 2.85
CA ALA A 389 -3.47 4.08 4.23
C ALA A 389 -2.16 4.82 4.54
N GLN A 390 -1.16 4.74 3.64
CA GLN A 390 0.11 5.45 3.81
C GLN A 390 -0.09 6.96 3.84
N ALA A 391 -0.93 7.53 2.96
CA ALA A 391 -1.26 8.94 2.98
C ALA A 391 -1.88 9.36 4.33
N ILE A 392 -2.86 8.61 4.82
CA ILE A 392 -3.51 8.86 6.12
C ILE A 392 -2.51 8.82 7.28
N THR A 393 -1.52 7.91 7.25
CA THR A 393 -0.49 7.86 8.30
C THR A 393 0.38 9.13 8.34
N LYS A 394 0.57 9.81 7.20
CA LYS A 394 1.35 11.06 7.11
C LYS A 394 0.55 12.32 7.50
N ILE A 395 -0.79 12.26 7.54
CA ILE A 395 -1.65 13.42 7.90
C ILE A 395 -1.44 13.83 9.36
N LYS A 396 -1.09 15.10 9.62
CA LYS A 396 -0.76 15.55 11.00
C LYS A 396 -1.92 15.44 11.99
N LYS A 397 -3.13 15.79 11.55
CA LYS A 397 -4.35 15.80 12.39
C LYS A 397 -5.41 14.90 11.75
N PRO A 398 -5.44 13.59 12.08
CA PRO A 398 -6.44 12.69 11.55
C PRO A 398 -7.83 13.05 12.10
N THR A 399 -8.86 12.77 11.31
CA THR A 399 -10.28 13.00 11.64
C THR A 399 -11.02 11.67 11.75
N LYS A 400 -12.28 11.69 12.20
CA LYS A 400 -13.14 10.49 12.25
C LYS A 400 -13.15 9.73 10.93
N LYS A 401 -13.35 10.46 9.82
CA LYS A 401 -13.44 9.87 8.46
C LYS A 401 -12.15 9.13 8.07
N HIS A 402 -10.98 9.64 8.44
CA HIS A 402 -9.72 8.96 8.20
C HIS A 402 -9.62 7.60 8.92
N PHE A 403 -10.05 7.53 10.19
CA PHE A 403 -10.06 6.26 10.91
C PHE A 403 -11.16 5.30 10.42
N LEU A 404 -12.30 5.81 9.95
CA LEU A 404 -13.33 4.98 9.28
C LEU A 404 -12.78 4.33 8.01
N ILE A 405 -12.07 5.10 7.18
CA ILE A 405 -11.37 4.58 5.99
C ILE A 405 -10.43 3.45 6.42
N LEU A 406 -9.57 3.67 7.41
CA LEU A 406 -8.63 2.64 7.88
C LEU A 406 -9.35 1.38 8.39
N ALA A 407 -10.41 1.54 9.19
CA ALA A 407 -11.20 0.41 9.70
C ALA A 407 -11.74 -0.47 8.57
N LYS A 408 -12.32 0.15 7.53
CA LYS A 408 -12.81 -0.56 6.34
C LYS A 408 -11.67 -1.22 5.56
N LEU A 409 -10.56 -0.51 5.35
CA LEU A 409 -9.40 -1.05 4.63
C LEU A 409 -8.76 -2.25 5.35
N TYR A 410 -8.64 -2.23 6.68
CA TYR A 410 -8.12 -3.36 7.45
C TYR A 410 -8.94 -4.64 7.26
N LEU A 411 -10.28 -4.52 7.25
CA LEU A 411 -11.14 -5.66 6.99
C LEU A 411 -11.21 -6.03 5.49
N ALA A 412 -10.86 -5.11 4.59
CA ALA A 412 -10.70 -5.36 3.16
C ALA A 412 -9.36 -6.02 2.78
N GLY A 413 -8.50 -6.32 3.76
CA GLY A 413 -7.25 -7.06 3.55
C GLY A 413 -5.96 -6.25 3.69
N LEU A 414 -6.04 -4.96 4.03
CA LEU A 414 -4.86 -4.11 4.25
C LEU A 414 -3.96 -4.70 5.37
N PRO A 415 -2.65 -4.91 5.12
CA PRO A 415 -1.71 -5.36 6.15
C PRO A 415 -1.64 -4.35 7.30
N PRO A 416 -1.90 -4.76 8.55
CA PRO A 416 -2.11 -3.81 9.62
C PRO A 416 -0.80 -3.22 10.16
N LYS A 417 -0.70 -1.89 10.14
CA LYS A 417 0.40 -1.12 10.74
C LYS A 417 -0.15 0.11 11.48
N PRO A 418 -0.93 -0.09 12.55
CA PRO A 418 -1.58 1.01 13.25
C PRO A 418 -0.55 1.90 13.99
N ASP A 419 -0.68 3.22 13.85
CA ASP A 419 0.09 4.20 14.62
C ASP A 419 -0.59 4.50 15.97
N ILE A 420 -0.24 3.70 16.97
CA ILE A 420 -0.84 3.75 18.30
C ILE A 420 -0.49 5.07 19.02
N ASN A 421 0.72 5.59 18.83
CA ASN A 421 1.15 6.83 19.47
C ASN A 421 0.35 8.03 18.92
N LYS A 422 0.14 8.06 17.60
CA LYS A 422 -0.69 9.07 16.96
C LYS A 422 -2.14 9.01 17.43
N LEU A 423 -2.69 7.80 17.63
CA LEU A 423 -4.02 7.63 18.20
C LEU A 423 -4.10 8.16 19.65
N LEU A 424 -3.15 7.78 20.51
CA LEU A 424 -3.13 8.20 21.91
C LEU A 424 -2.92 9.71 22.08
N GLY A 425 -2.34 10.39 21.08
CA GLY A 425 -2.20 11.85 21.06
C GLY A 425 -3.47 12.62 20.69
N VAL A 426 -4.54 11.95 20.23
CA VAL A 426 -5.80 12.58 19.84
C VAL A 426 -6.55 13.13 21.06
N GLN A 427 -6.95 14.40 20.99
CA GLN A 427 -7.68 15.07 22.09
C GLN A 427 -9.20 14.89 22.01
N SER A 428 -9.76 14.76 20.80
CA SER A 428 -11.21 14.61 20.60
C SER A 428 -11.63 13.17 20.91
N SER A 429 -12.49 12.98 21.93
CA SER A 429 -13.08 11.67 22.29
C SER A 429 -13.76 11.01 21.10
N ASP A 430 -14.41 11.83 20.31
CA ASP A 430 -15.12 11.52 19.09
C ASP A 430 -14.23 10.91 17.99
N VAL A 431 -13.01 11.44 17.81
CA VAL A 431 -12.00 10.90 16.89
C VAL A 431 -11.32 9.68 17.50
N LEU A 432 -11.03 9.71 18.80
CA LEU A 432 -10.44 8.61 19.55
C LEU A 432 -11.31 7.35 19.49
N SER A 433 -12.63 7.50 19.64
CA SER A 433 -13.63 6.43 19.56
C SER A 433 -13.54 5.65 18.25
N VAL A 434 -13.55 6.37 17.11
CA VAL A 434 -13.40 5.75 15.79
C VAL A 434 -12.00 5.20 15.56
N GLY A 435 -10.98 5.82 16.14
CA GLY A 435 -9.63 5.26 16.14
C GLY A 435 -9.53 3.93 16.91
N MET A 436 -10.26 3.78 18.02
CA MET A 436 -10.40 2.50 18.73
C MET A 436 -11.13 1.45 17.87
N LEU A 437 -12.15 1.85 17.10
CA LEU A 437 -12.77 0.97 16.09
C LEU A 437 -11.74 0.49 15.06
N ALA A 438 -10.90 1.37 14.53
CA ALA A 438 -9.87 0.99 13.57
C ALA A 438 -8.89 -0.03 14.15
N LEU A 439 -8.52 0.11 15.44
CA LEU A 439 -7.73 -0.89 16.15
C LEU A 439 -8.48 -2.22 16.33
N CYS A 440 -9.77 -2.19 16.70
CA CYS A 440 -10.58 -3.41 16.79
C CYS A 440 -10.56 -4.20 15.48
N CYS A 441 -10.62 -3.51 14.34
CA CYS A 441 -10.64 -4.10 13.00
C CYS A 441 -9.31 -4.73 12.58
N CYS A 442 -8.18 -4.33 13.19
CA CYS A 442 -6.87 -4.84 12.81
C CYS A 442 -6.23 -5.74 13.86
N ILE A 443 -6.74 -5.76 15.10
CA ILE A 443 -6.06 -6.38 16.25
C ILE A 443 -5.76 -7.86 16.06
N GLU A 444 -6.58 -8.62 15.31
CA GLU A 444 -6.35 -10.04 15.06
C GLU A 444 -5.01 -10.30 14.38
N LYS A 445 -4.67 -9.45 13.40
CA LYS A 445 -3.48 -9.57 12.55
C LYS A 445 -2.35 -8.63 12.97
N ALA A 446 -2.62 -7.61 13.79
CA ALA A 446 -1.65 -6.61 14.22
C ALA A 446 -0.91 -7.03 15.50
N GLN A 447 0.38 -6.68 15.58
CA GLN A 447 1.10 -6.64 16.85
C GLN A 447 0.93 -5.25 17.47
N LEU A 448 0.25 -5.17 18.62
CA LEU A 448 0.06 -3.91 19.32
C LEU A 448 1.22 -3.64 20.28
N THR A 449 1.88 -2.49 20.10
CA THR A 449 2.77 -1.91 21.12
C THR A 449 1.93 -1.17 22.17
N ASN A 450 2.50 -0.87 23.35
CA ASN A 450 1.86 -0.05 24.39
C ASN A 450 0.49 -0.56 24.89
N GLN A 451 0.28 -1.88 24.95
CA GLN A 451 -1.00 -2.50 25.35
C GLN A 451 -1.55 -1.99 26.69
N VAL A 452 -0.69 -1.78 27.70
CA VAL A 452 -1.12 -1.26 29.01
C VAL A 452 -1.67 0.16 28.93
N GLN A 453 -1.02 1.04 28.17
CA GLN A 453 -1.49 2.42 27.96
C GLN A 453 -2.81 2.43 27.19
N LEU A 454 -2.96 1.53 26.21
CA LEU A 454 -4.22 1.35 25.48
C LEU A 454 -5.36 0.89 26.40
N LEU A 455 -5.11 -0.06 27.31
CA LEU A 455 -6.12 -0.50 28.29
C LEU A 455 -6.53 0.63 29.23
N GLN A 456 -5.56 1.42 29.72
CA GLN A 456 -5.84 2.62 30.52
C GLN A 456 -6.65 3.65 29.75
N ALA A 457 -6.35 3.88 28.47
CA ALA A 457 -7.11 4.77 27.61
C ALA A 457 -8.54 4.28 27.38
N CYS A 458 -8.73 2.97 27.14
CA CYS A 458 -10.04 2.35 27.00
C CYS A 458 -10.89 2.53 28.25
N ALA A 459 -10.32 2.32 29.45
CA ALA A 459 -11.04 2.50 30.71
C ALA A 459 -11.32 3.98 31.02
N LYS A 460 -10.34 4.86 30.80
CA LYS A 460 -10.49 6.32 31.01
C LYS A 460 -11.59 6.91 30.14
N HIS A 461 -11.70 6.46 28.89
CA HIS A 461 -12.70 6.93 27.93
C HIS A 461 -13.80 5.90 27.69
N ALA A 462 -14.14 5.09 28.70
CA ALA A 462 -15.12 4.02 28.56
C ALA A 462 -16.47 4.53 28.05
N ASN A 463 -16.98 5.62 28.64
CA ASN A 463 -18.26 6.22 28.25
C ASN A 463 -18.19 6.96 26.91
N ASP A 464 -17.22 7.85 26.74
CA ASP A 464 -17.16 8.71 25.55
C ASP A 464 -16.84 7.95 24.26
N CYS A 465 -16.14 6.81 24.38
CA CYS A 465 -15.71 5.99 23.25
C CYS A 465 -16.47 4.66 23.15
N ALA A 466 -17.58 4.49 23.89
CA ALA A 466 -18.43 3.32 23.76
C ALA A 466 -19.06 3.25 22.35
N PRO A 467 -19.22 2.06 21.75
CA PRO A 467 -18.88 0.72 22.29
C PRO A 467 -17.41 0.33 22.10
N PHE A 468 -16.63 1.07 21.31
CA PHE A 468 -15.31 0.65 20.84
C PHE A 468 -14.24 0.58 21.94
N SER A 469 -14.35 1.41 22.98
CA SER A 469 -13.51 1.34 24.18
C SER A 469 -13.60 -0.02 24.87
N ALA A 470 -14.82 -0.50 25.10
CA ALA A 470 -15.08 -1.79 25.75
C ALA A 470 -14.67 -2.97 24.85
N LEU A 471 -14.96 -2.89 23.55
CA LEU A 471 -14.53 -3.90 22.57
C LEU A 471 -13.01 -4.03 22.50
N LEU A 472 -12.32 -2.90 22.34
CA LEU A 472 -10.87 -2.89 22.24
C LEU A 472 -10.23 -3.41 23.52
N PHE A 473 -10.77 -3.04 24.70
CA PHE A 473 -10.31 -3.56 25.98
C PHE A 473 -10.38 -5.09 26.03
N GLY A 474 -11.55 -5.68 25.76
CA GLY A 474 -11.72 -7.13 25.77
C GLY A 474 -10.81 -7.84 24.76
N LEU A 475 -10.68 -7.29 23.55
CA LEU A 475 -9.82 -7.84 22.51
C LEU A 475 -8.33 -7.81 22.88
N ILE A 476 -7.84 -6.73 23.49
CA ILE A 476 -6.46 -6.64 23.97
C ILE A 476 -6.21 -7.69 25.07
N VAL A 477 -7.05 -7.70 26.11
CA VAL A 477 -6.85 -8.62 27.25
C VAL A 477 -6.95 -10.08 26.83
N SER A 478 -7.84 -10.42 25.89
CA SER A 478 -7.98 -11.78 25.35
C SER A 478 -6.68 -12.33 24.75
N LYS A 479 -5.78 -11.43 24.31
CA LYS A 479 -4.47 -11.77 23.73
C LYS A 479 -3.30 -11.69 24.71
N MET A 480 -3.50 -11.16 25.92
CA MET A 480 -2.42 -11.03 26.91
C MET A 480 -2.22 -12.35 27.67
N THR A 481 -0.97 -12.83 27.71
CA THR A 481 -0.60 -14.08 28.39
C THR A 481 -0.37 -13.90 29.89
N LEU A 482 0.09 -12.71 30.32
CA LEU A 482 0.35 -12.37 31.72
C LEU A 482 -0.35 -11.05 32.04
N PHE A 483 -1.35 -11.12 32.93
CA PHE A 483 -2.13 -9.98 33.40
C PHE A 483 -2.05 -9.96 34.92
N SER A 484 -0.87 -9.57 35.43
CA SER A 484 -0.47 -9.83 36.83
C SER A 484 -0.68 -8.65 37.77
N VAL A 485 -0.88 -7.42 37.27
CA VAL A 485 -1.21 -6.25 38.10
C VAL A 485 -2.20 -5.38 37.33
N VAL A 486 -3.47 -5.42 37.73
CA VAL A 486 -4.54 -4.70 37.04
C VAL A 486 -5.00 -3.53 37.90
N PRO A 487 -5.01 -2.30 37.37
CA PRO A 487 -5.89 -1.25 37.89
C PRO A 487 -7.34 -1.73 37.87
N ILE A 488 -8.14 -1.26 38.82
CA ILE A 488 -9.56 -1.57 38.84
C ILE A 488 -10.23 -0.93 37.61
N TYR A 489 -10.47 -1.72 36.55
CA TYR A 489 -11.13 -1.27 35.32
C TYR A 489 -12.64 -1.59 35.30
N CYS A 490 -13.09 -2.47 36.18
CA CYS A 490 -14.49 -2.90 36.27
C CYS A 490 -15.45 -1.71 36.43
N ASP A 491 -15.07 -0.75 37.28
CA ASP A 491 -15.90 0.42 37.59
C ASP A 491 -16.12 1.34 36.38
N SER A 492 -15.22 1.32 35.39
CA SER A 492 -15.38 2.09 34.15
C SER A 492 -16.44 1.53 33.21
N PHE A 493 -16.65 0.21 33.20
CA PHE A 493 -17.53 -0.47 32.24
C PHE A 493 -18.90 -0.85 32.82
N ILE A 494 -19.03 -1.00 34.14
CA ILE A 494 -20.33 -1.31 34.80
C ILE A 494 -21.45 -0.32 34.40
N PRO A 495 -21.24 1.00 34.38
CA PRO A 495 -22.31 1.95 34.02
C PRO A 495 -22.89 1.71 32.62
N LEU A 496 -22.06 1.22 31.67
CA LEU A 496 -22.45 0.98 30.28
C LEU A 496 -23.45 -0.16 30.11
N LEU A 497 -23.59 -1.06 31.10
CA LEU A 497 -24.61 -2.13 31.09
C LEU A 497 -26.04 -1.58 31.16
N HIS A 498 -26.24 -0.31 31.51
CA HIS A 498 -27.55 0.32 31.59
C HIS A 498 -27.83 1.26 30.40
N HIS A 499 -26.97 1.24 29.38
CA HIS A 499 -27.09 2.11 28.21
C HIS A 499 -28.29 1.71 27.32
N GLU A 500 -28.94 2.69 26.67
CA GLU A 500 -30.11 2.45 25.81
C GLU A 500 -29.80 1.54 24.62
N ARG A 501 -28.66 1.79 23.96
CA ARG A 501 -28.18 0.97 22.84
C ARG A 501 -27.68 -0.41 23.28
N GLU A 502 -28.19 -1.46 22.65
CA GLU A 502 -27.81 -2.85 22.95
C GLU A 502 -26.35 -3.18 22.62
N ASP A 503 -25.76 -2.52 21.62
CA ASP A 503 -24.37 -2.75 21.23
C ASP A 503 -23.36 -2.29 22.27
N ILE A 504 -23.66 -1.17 22.95
CA ILE A 504 -22.89 -0.67 24.08
C ILE A 504 -23.02 -1.61 25.28
N ARG A 505 -24.24 -2.08 25.61
CA ARG A 505 -24.44 -3.04 26.69
C ARG A 505 -23.71 -4.36 26.43
N ALA A 506 -23.77 -4.88 25.21
CA ALA A 506 -23.09 -6.11 24.82
C ALA A 506 -21.56 -5.95 24.85
N ALA A 507 -21.03 -4.84 24.34
CA ALA A 507 -19.60 -4.53 24.41
C ALA A 507 -19.10 -4.39 25.86
N ALA A 508 -19.90 -3.79 26.74
CA ALA A 508 -19.60 -3.68 28.16
C ALA A 508 -19.61 -5.05 28.85
N ALA A 509 -20.60 -5.89 28.56
CA ALA A 509 -20.65 -7.26 29.06
C ALA A 509 -19.42 -8.07 28.61
N PHE A 510 -19.00 -7.95 27.34
CA PHE A 510 -17.78 -8.54 26.82
C PHE A 510 -16.53 -8.07 27.57
N ALA A 511 -16.35 -6.75 27.74
CA ALA A 511 -15.20 -6.18 28.46
C ALA A 511 -15.10 -6.66 29.91
N LEU A 512 -16.25 -6.71 30.62
CA LEU A 512 -16.32 -7.16 32.02
C LEU A 512 -15.92 -8.62 32.21
N GLY A 513 -16.16 -9.50 31.24
CA GLY A 513 -15.66 -10.88 31.28
C GLY A 513 -14.12 -10.95 31.34
N PHE A 514 -13.45 -9.97 30.75
CA PHE A 514 -11.99 -9.89 30.69
C PHE A 514 -11.35 -9.03 31.78
N THR A 515 -12.10 -8.30 32.61
CA THR A 515 -11.52 -7.55 33.74
C THR A 515 -10.94 -8.45 34.83
N ARG A 516 -11.41 -9.71 34.90
CA ARG A 516 -11.10 -10.68 35.96
C ARG A 516 -11.47 -10.18 37.36
N ASP A 517 -12.46 -9.29 37.44
CA ASP A 517 -12.93 -8.69 38.70
C ASP A 517 -14.31 -9.23 39.08
N HIS A 518 -14.41 -9.86 40.25
CA HIS A 518 -15.66 -10.48 40.72
C HIS A 518 -16.77 -9.47 41.01
N ARG A 519 -16.47 -8.17 41.15
CA ARG A 519 -17.51 -7.12 41.25
C ARG A 519 -18.38 -7.04 40.00
N GLY A 520 -17.89 -7.53 38.86
CA GLY A 520 -18.68 -7.64 37.63
C GLY A 520 -19.80 -8.69 37.70
N ILE A 521 -19.77 -9.65 38.64
CA ILE A 521 -20.73 -10.77 38.68
C ILE A 521 -22.17 -10.27 38.87
N LEU A 522 -22.42 -9.42 39.87
CA LEU A 522 -23.77 -8.92 40.15
C LEU A 522 -24.36 -8.11 38.97
N PRO A 523 -23.65 -7.11 38.40
CA PRO A 523 -24.12 -6.41 37.21
C PRO A 523 -24.36 -7.32 36.00
N LEU A 524 -23.48 -8.31 35.76
CA LEU A 524 -23.64 -9.26 34.67
C LEU A 524 -24.83 -10.22 34.88
N CYS A 525 -25.20 -10.56 36.11
CA CYS A 525 -26.40 -11.34 36.40
C CYS A 525 -27.67 -10.59 35.95
N HIS A 526 -27.72 -9.28 36.20
CA HIS A 526 -28.81 -8.45 35.67
C HIS A 526 -28.80 -8.38 34.14
N ALA A 527 -27.62 -8.24 33.52
CA ALA A 527 -27.49 -8.23 32.05
C ALA A 527 -27.80 -9.59 31.39
N ALA A 528 -27.66 -10.72 32.10
CA ALA A 528 -28.07 -12.04 31.61
C ALA A 528 -29.59 -12.15 31.42
N MET A 529 -30.36 -11.28 32.07
CA MET A 529 -31.81 -11.15 31.93
C MET A 529 -32.22 -10.02 30.96
N ASP A 530 -31.28 -9.47 30.18
CA ASP A 530 -31.57 -8.41 29.21
C ASP A 530 -32.53 -8.88 28.10
N HIS A 531 -33.30 -7.94 27.56
CA HIS A 531 -34.26 -8.17 26.47
C HIS A 531 -33.57 -8.54 25.15
N SER A 532 -32.35 -8.04 24.93
CA SER A 532 -31.54 -8.40 23.76
C SER A 532 -30.88 -9.75 23.97
N ASP A 533 -31.10 -10.66 23.01
CA ASP A 533 -30.45 -11.98 23.01
C ASP A 533 -28.93 -11.89 22.92
N ILE A 534 -28.42 -10.82 22.29
CA ILE A 534 -26.98 -10.57 22.15
C ILE A 534 -26.38 -10.23 23.52
N VAL A 535 -26.99 -9.28 24.23
CA VAL A 535 -26.53 -8.85 25.57
C VAL A 535 -26.64 -9.99 26.57
N ALA A 536 -27.78 -10.68 26.62
CA ALA A 536 -28.01 -11.80 27.53
C ALA A 536 -27.02 -12.95 27.29
N SER A 537 -26.79 -13.31 26.03
CA SER A 537 -25.83 -14.36 25.67
C SER A 537 -24.40 -13.98 26.03
N GLU A 538 -23.99 -12.74 25.77
CA GLU A 538 -22.64 -12.26 26.11
C GLU A 538 -22.45 -12.19 27.63
N ALA A 539 -23.45 -11.73 28.38
CA ALA A 539 -23.39 -11.70 29.84
C ALA A 539 -23.22 -13.11 30.45
N LEU A 540 -23.89 -14.13 29.90
CA LEU A 540 -23.70 -15.53 30.31
C LEU A 540 -22.27 -16.02 30.04
N ILE A 541 -21.70 -15.68 28.89
CA ILE A 541 -20.30 -16.02 28.55
C ILE A 541 -19.35 -15.33 29.55
N SER A 542 -19.52 -14.03 29.80
CA SER A 542 -18.67 -13.29 30.74
C SER A 542 -18.81 -13.77 32.18
N LEU A 543 -20.02 -14.14 32.63
CA LEU A 543 -20.23 -14.78 33.93
C LEU A 543 -19.44 -16.08 34.03
N SER A 544 -19.44 -16.90 32.97
CA SER A 544 -18.67 -18.15 32.94
C SER A 544 -17.17 -17.94 33.11
N MET A 545 -16.64 -16.82 32.61
CA MET A 545 -15.23 -16.44 32.77
C MET A 545 -14.90 -16.10 34.23
N LEU A 546 -15.77 -15.32 34.89
CA LEU A 546 -15.54 -14.86 36.26
C LEU A 546 -15.87 -15.92 37.33
N MET A 547 -16.82 -16.81 37.04
CA MET A 547 -17.31 -17.85 37.97
C MET A 547 -16.58 -19.19 37.84
N ARG A 548 -15.56 -19.29 36.98
CA ARG A 548 -14.78 -20.52 36.80
C ARG A 548 -13.95 -20.91 38.02
N PHE A 549 -13.60 -19.93 38.85
CA PHE A 549 -12.74 -20.12 40.02
C PHE A 549 -13.55 -20.47 41.27
N ASP A 550 -12.86 -21.01 42.27
CA ASP A 550 -13.45 -21.49 43.51
C ASP A 550 -14.24 -20.38 44.24
N PRO A 551 -15.58 -20.53 44.39
CA PRO A 551 -16.44 -19.51 44.99
C PRO A 551 -16.08 -19.21 46.45
N ALA A 552 -15.48 -20.16 47.17
CA ALA A 552 -15.08 -19.97 48.57
C ALA A 552 -13.98 -18.91 48.74
N LYS A 553 -13.20 -18.66 47.68
CA LYS A 553 -12.10 -17.68 47.70
C LYS A 553 -12.55 -16.26 47.35
N ILE A 554 -13.77 -16.09 46.86
CA ILE A 554 -14.26 -14.84 46.25
C ILE A 554 -15.02 -13.96 47.26
N GLY A 555 -15.58 -14.54 48.33
CA GLY A 555 -16.26 -13.78 49.39
C GLY A 555 -17.53 -13.06 48.91
N LEU A 556 -18.44 -13.78 48.26
CA LEU A 556 -19.68 -13.23 47.67
C LEU A 556 -20.67 -12.74 48.73
N SER A 557 -21.32 -11.59 48.48
CA SER A 557 -22.46 -11.13 49.27
C SER A 557 -23.71 -12.01 49.04
N GLU A 558 -24.62 -12.06 50.01
CA GLU A 558 -25.89 -12.79 49.87
C GLU A 558 -26.74 -12.26 48.71
N GLU A 559 -26.70 -10.95 48.45
CA GLU A 559 -27.33 -10.34 47.28
C GLU A 559 -26.76 -10.89 45.96
N THR A 560 -25.43 -11.04 45.87
CA THR A 560 -24.78 -11.60 44.68
C THR A 560 -25.15 -13.06 44.46
N LYS A 561 -25.20 -13.86 45.55
CA LYS A 561 -25.64 -15.26 45.47
C LYS A 561 -27.07 -15.37 44.95
N LYS A 562 -27.98 -14.54 45.48
CA LYS A 562 -29.37 -14.49 45.03
C LYS A 562 -29.47 -14.11 43.55
N ALA A 563 -28.75 -13.06 43.12
CA ALA A 563 -28.75 -12.62 41.72
C ALA A 563 -28.25 -13.70 40.75
N VAL A 564 -27.24 -14.49 41.15
CA VAL A 564 -26.78 -15.66 40.38
C VAL A 564 -27.89 -16.68 40.21
N VAL A 565 -28.57 -17.05 41.30
CA VAL A 565 -29.69 -18.01 41.26
C VAL A 565 -30.82 -17.51 40.37
N ASP A 566 -31.20 -16.24 40.52
CA ASP A 566 -32.28 -15.61 39.75
C ASP A 566 -31.94 -15.58 38.25
N ALA A 567 -30.72 -15.16 37.88
CA ALA A 567 -30.27 -15.07 36.49
C ALA A 567 -30.26 -16.45 35.78
N PHE A 568 -29.71 -17.49 36.42
CA PHE A 568 -29.66 -18.82 35.80
C PHE A 568 -31.02 -19.50 35.78
N SER A 569 -31.85 -19.33 36.82
CA SER A 569 -33.22 -19.85 36.83
C SER A 569 -34.07 -19.23 35.73
N SER A 570 -33.95 -17.91 35.53
CA SER A 570 -34.64 -17.15 34.48
C SER A 570 -34.18 -17.58 33.07
N THR A 571 -32.87 -17.74 32.86
CA THR A 571 -32.33 -18.12 31.54
C THR A 571 -32.64 -19.57 31.15
N ILE A 572 -32.79 -20.49 32.10
CA ILE A 572 -33.18 -21.89 31.85
C ILE A 572 -34.66 -22.05 31.59
N SER A 573 -35.49 -21.22 32.22
CA SER A 573 -36.93 -21.15 31.99
C SER A 573 -37.32 -20.26 30.80
N SER A 574 -36.34 -19.60 30.17
CA SER A 574 -36.53 -18.71 29.03
C SER A 574 -37.08 -19.45 27.80
N THR A 575 -38.05 -18.82 27.12
CA THR A 575 -38.56 -19.26 25.81
C THR A 575 -37.65 -18.86 24.65
N ARG A 576 -36.62 -18.05 24.90
CA ARG A 576 -35.66 -17.55 23.90
C ARG A 576 -34.60 -18.62 23.63
N GLU A 577 -34.73 -19.31 22.51
CA GLU A 577 -33.89 -20.47 22.17
C GLU A 577 -32.38 -20.15 22.15
N ILE A 578 -32.00 -18.95 21.68
CA ILE A 578 -30.60 -18.51 21.62
C ILE A 578 -29.99 -18.46 23.03
N VAL A 579 -30.69 -17.83 23.97
CA VAL A 579 -30.25 -17.66 25.37
C VAL A 579 -30.26 -18.99 26.11
N LEU A 580 -31.29 -19.81 25.90
CA LEU A 580 -31.39 -21.15 26.48
C LEU A 580 -30.23 -22.05 26.04
N ASN A 581 -29.91 -22.04 24.75
CA ASN A 581 -28.78 -22.80 24.21
C ASN A 581 -27.44 -22.28 24.74
N MET A 582 -27.29 -20.95 24.92
CA MET A 582 -26.08 -20.39 25.53
C MET A 582 -25.93 -20.80 27.00
N ALA A 583 -27.01 -20.75 27.79
CA ALA A 583 -27.01 -21.18 29.19
C ALA A 583 -26.59 -22.65 29.32
N ARG A 584 -27.11 -23.54 28.45
CA ARG A 584 -26.69 -24.96 28.38
C ARG A 584 -25.22 -25.14 28.05
N ASN A 585 -24.65 -24.30 27.18
CA ASN A 585 -23.25 -24.38 26.78
C ASN A 585 -22.29 -23.87 27.88
N VAL A 586 -22.74 -22.88 28.66
CA VAL A 586 -21.97 -22.29 29.76
C VAL A 586 -22.04 -23.15 31.03
N GLN A 587 -23.16 -23.84 31.27
CA GLN A 587 -23.43 -24.63 32.48
C GLN A 587 -22.23 -25.48 32.98
N PRO A 588 -21.53 -26.27 32.14
CA PRO A 588 -20.44 -27.13 32.63
C PRO A 588 -19.29 -26.36 33.31
N PHE A 589 -19.11 -25.09 32.97
CA PHE A 589 -18.02 -24.24 33.47
C PHE A 589 -18.35 -23.55 34.79
N ILE A 590 -19.64 -23.49 35.15
CA ILE A 590 -20.14 -22.75 36.32
C ILE A 590 -20.85 -23.63 37.34
N GLN A 591 -21.06 -24.93 37.05
CA GLN A 591 -21.83 -25.84 37.90
C GLN A 591 -21.41 -25.77 39.37
N ASN A 592 -20.10 -25.85 39.66
CA ASN A 592 -19.58 -25.81 41.03
C ASN A 592 -19.93 -24.49 41.74
N PHE A 593 -19.87 -23.38 41.01
CA PHE A 593 -20.18 -22.05 41.53
C PHE A 593 -21.68 -21.89 41.79
N VAL A 594 -22.51 -22.30 40.83
CA VAL A 594 -23.97 -22.17 40.95
C VAL A 594 -24.53 -23.11 42.05
N SER A 595 -23.96 -24.31 42.19
CA SER A 595 -24.30 -25.24 43.28
C SER A 595 -23.92 -24.65 44.65
N PHE A 596 -22.78 -23.95 44.75
CA PHE A 596 -22.39 -23.21 45.96
C PHE A 596 -23.38 -22.07 46.29
N CYS A 597 -23.99 -21.45 45.29
CA CYS A 597 -25.05 -20.45 45.47
C CYS A 597 -26.43 -21.06 45.79
N GLY A 598 -26.57 -22.39 45.81
CA GLY A 598 -27.82 -23.07 46.17
C GLY A 598 -28.74 -23.43 45.00
N LEU A 599 -28.23 -23.44 43.77
CA LEU A 599 -28.98 -23.85 42.58
C LEU A 599 -28.31 -25.07 41.93
N ASP A 600 -29.03 -26.19 41.86
CA ASP A 600 -28.60 -27.39 41.14
C ASP A 600 -29.15 -27.39 39.71
N LEU A 601 -28.27 -27.12 38.76
CA LEU A 601 -28.61 -27.13 37.34
C LEU A 601 -28.70 -28.58 36.81
N PRO A 602 -29.75 -28.97 36.06
CA PRO A 602 -29.90 -30.32 35.54
C PRO A 602 -28.77 -30.64 34.57
N GLN A 603 -28.03 -31.73 34.79
CA GLN A 603 -26.85 -32.07 33.98
C GLN A 603 -27.21 -32.17 32.49
N SER A 604 -26.52 -31.39 31.65
CA SER A 604 -26.72 -31.48 30.21
C SER A 604 -26.23 -32.86 29.72
N GLY A 605 -27.07 -33.60 28.99
CA GLY A 605 -26.77 -34.94 28.45
C GLY A 605 -25.67 -34.96 27.37
N HIS A 606 -24.89 -33.89 27.24
CA HIS A 606 -23.78 -33.74 26.30
C HIS A 606 -22.49 -33.44 27.07
N SER A 607 -21.94 -34.48 27.68
CA SER A 607 -20.70 -34.47 28.45
C SER A 607 -19.40 -34.22 27.64
N ASN A 608 -19.49 -33.64 26.44
CA ASN A 608 -18.37 -33.51 25.50
C ASN A 608 -17.93 -32.07 25.19
N VAL A 609 -18.53 -31.04 25.81
CA VAL A 609 -18.09 -29.65 25.60
C VAL A 609 -16.82 -29.38 26.43
N LYS A 610 -15.64 -29.60 25.83
CA LYS A 610 -14.34 -29.33 26.46
C LYS A 610 -13.87 -27.87 26.35
N ILE A 611 -14.53 -27.07 25.52
CA ILE A 611 -14.09 -25.70 25.15
C ILE A 611 -15.19 -24.71 25.54
N MET A 612 -14.80 -23.66 26.27
CA MET A 612 -15.71 -22.60 26.68
C MET A 612 -16.22 -21.81 25.46
N PRO A 613 -17.51 -21.43 25.41
CA PRO A 613 -18.03 -20.61 24.32
C PRO A 613 -17.24 -19.30 24.17
N SER A 614 -16.90 -18.96 22.93
CA SER A 614 -16.27 -17.67 22.60
C SER A 614 -17.32 -16.59 22.37
N SER A 615 -17.01 -15.35 22.76
CA SER A 615 -17.84 -14.19 22.43
C SER A 615 -18.07 -14.08 20.91
N LYS A 616 -19.30 -13.75 20.53
CA LYS A 616 -19.67 -13.46 19.12
C LYS A 616 -19.52 -11.98 18.77
N ILE A 617 -19.27 -11.13 19.76
CA ILE A 617 -19.28 -9.67 19.60
C ILE A 617 -18.24 -9.18 18.59
N PRO A 618 -16.96 -9.63 18.62
CA PRO A 618 -15.99 -9.24 17.59
C PRO A 618 -16.42 -9.67 16.18
N ALA A 619 -16.98 -10.87 16.05
CA ALA A 619 -17.44 -11.39 14.76
C ALA A 619 -18.61 -10.59 14.19
N LEU A 620 -19.53 -10.09 15.04
CA LEU A 620 -20.60 -9.19 14.62
C LEU A 620 -20.03 -7.87 14.08
N LEU A 621 -19.06 -7.27 14.79
CA LEU A 621 -18.38 -6.06 14.33
C LEU A 621 -17.68 -6.28 12.97
N TYR A 622 -16.90 -7.36 12.84
CA TYR A 622 -16.16 -7.67 11.61
C TYR A 622 -17.06 -7.95 10.42
N LYS A 623 -18.29 -8.43 10.66
CA LYS A 623 -19.31 -8.58 9.62
C LYS A 623 -20.01 -7.27 9.28
N ALA A 624 -20.13 -6.34 10.23
CA ALA A 624 -20.88 -5.11 10.05
C ALA A 624 -20.08 -3.99 9.35
N VAL A 625 -18.81 -3.79 9.73
CA VAL A 625 -17.96 -2.69 9.21
C VAL A 625 -17.83 -2.68 7.68
N PRO A 626 -17.65 -3.83 6.98
CA PRO A 626 -17.56 -3.86 5.52
C PRO A 626 -18.90 -3.59 4.83
N ARG A 627 -20.04 -3.67 5.53
CA ARG A 627 -21.35 -3.48 4.91
C ARG A 627 -21.56 -2.02 4.52
N LYS A 628 -22.25 -1.82 3.40
CA LYS A 628 -22.71 -0.51 2.95
C LYS A 628 -23.60 0.15 4.02
N GLY A 629 -23.44 1.46 4.22
CA GLY A 629 -24.19 2.25 5.21
C GLY A 629 -23.72 2.05 6.65
N PHE A 630 -22.58 1.37 6.88
CA PHE A 630 -22.02 1.22 8.23
C PHE A 630 -21.74 2.59 8.88
N ILE A 631 -21.34 3.58 8.09
CA ILE A 631 -21.04 4.93 8.58
C ILE A 631 -22.26 5.61 9.19
N GLU A 632 -23.45 5.40 8.61
CA GLU A 632 -24.71 5.90 9.16
C GLU A 632 -25.11 5.14 10.43
N ARG A 633 -24.86 3.81 10.45
CA ARG A 633 -25.25 2.92 11.56
C ARG A 633 -24.31 2.96 12.76
N ILE A 634 -23.11 3.54 12.64
CA ILE A 634 -22.13 3.61 13.71
C ILE A 634 -22.69 4.31 14.98
N HIS A 635 -23.62 5.25 14.79
CA HIS A 635 -24.26 6.03 15.85
C HIS A 635 -25.55 5.42 16.41
N SER A 636 -26.05 4.31 15.84
CA SER A 636 -27.29 3.67 16.28
C SER A 636 -27.05 2.27 16.85
N ASN A 637 -26.54 1.35 16.04
CA ASN A 637 -26.20 -0.01 16.45
C ASN A 637 -25.15 -0.60 15.50
N ILE A 638 -23.95 -0.86 16.01
CA ILE A 638 -22.80 -1.32 15.22
C ILE A 638 -22.91 -2.79 14.76
N PHE A 639 -23.88 -3.57 15.25
CA PHE A 639 -24.04 -4.97 14.86
C PHE A 639 -24.94 -5.20 13.65
N ILE A 640 -25.62 -4.14 13.17
CA ILE A 640 -26.60 -4.21 12.07
C ILE A 640 -25.92 -4.09 10.70
#